data_AF-A0A2T5DFH2-F1
#
_entry.id   AF-A0A2T5DFH2-F1
#
_cell.length_a   1.000
_cell.length_b   1.000
_cell.length_c   1.000
_cell.angle_alpha   90.00
_cell.angle_beta   90.00
_cell.angle_gamma   90.00
#
_symmetry.space_group_name_H-M   'P 1'
#
loop_
_entity.id
_entity.type
_entity.pdbx_description
1 polymer ?
#
loop_
_entity_poly.entity_id
_entity_poly.type
_entity_poly.pdbx_seq_one_letter_code
_entity_poly.pdbx_strand_id
1 'polypeptide(L)'
;MIKFLFFIGFFTFLFVPLTNNYADDVYFEVIKNDVSIGNESYYESELENDEEIIQQSDSEKEYSYEVENKENFEREERLKEETGSSAFLQNEEGINLRGDHLGTEANPFLAGTASELRNVLNTIRTDPGTGIYYVRLTNNIFYNASDVFDIHKNVVIDGQGFHMLYANNASTIASNTGFRIRTSGIEATLRNMNFGSDTLTDASGRVYDNNTYYGIIGSAGTTGIIFTAILENVNYHARTGAQPFLTWNQQSRFVFKGENTFTSRAGTSSQEFMEGYNVIFAEGSKTTIDHQTELHTGFFFAYGTGGSAGSDGRLRITVEENAEVHIISSKQNFTFGADVIFTIADSAKFFYQQAANRPLIFSNARSTTINIEKNAQATFLSHGRINSGGNVTFNVNEPDFIRFQNTGNTNGLFARNMAFNRLDGILGEVGDYQFYYLNQAQNLQRREVPGRVSQTLADNQFSHTALRQAVYQKGIQVTWDNVVDVGIGKSELLTKIDSYEPARRILTKVDYKLSTERLWSGDSITSDSAQAAIDQATLDTSGVVAAEKSTNLSWHNGQLRAGTYYVYVQVAAAVNDDPQMQLFASESLWEEKQITIDRSPIHVEVPLQKLFDIRESGTFYKIEHSQPIISHSNFPIDFSVTYVANYSANPTIALVDHITEANEEDHLLLNIGATDGQKLGPLVIGENKLDAMVLQPFLTDPLELFLKGEFSGSIFKKHEVDFRLTYTLSAKGDED
;
A
#
# COMPACT_ATOMS: atom_id res chain seq x y z
N MET A 1 28.00 58.05 -17.48
CA MET A 1 28.67 58.51 -16.24
C MET A 1 27.79 58.04 -15.09
N ILE A 2 28.16 57.16 -14.16
CA ILE A 2 29.43 56.57 -13.71
C ILE A 2 29.15 55.10 -13.36
N LYS A 3 30.17 54.25 -13.54
CA LYS A 3 30.22 52.79 -13.31
C LYS A 3 30.50 52.47 -11.84
N PHE A 4 30.00 51.33 -11.34
CA PHE A 4 30.64 50.39 -10.39
C PHE A 4 29.79 49.09 -10.45
N LEU A 5 30.20 47.97 -11.09
CA LEU A 5 31.11 46.88 -10.66
C LEU A 5 31.08 46.59 -9.15
N PHE A 6 31.07 45.37 -8.62
CA PHE A 6 30.80 43.98 -9.01
C PHE A 6 31.02 43.25 -7.67
N PHE A 7 30.20 42.29 -7.25
CA PHE A 7 30.73 41.16 -6.47
C PHE A 7 29.80 39.95 -6.57
N ILE A 8 30.46 38.85 -6.91
CA ILE A 8 29.97 37.52 -7.21
C ILE A 8 29.76 36.76 -5.89
N GLY A 9 28.64 36.03 -5.79
CA GLY A 9 28.37 35.09 -4.71
C GLY A 9 27.56 33.92 -5.26
N PHE A 10 28.24 32.97 -5.89
CA PHE A 10 27.70 31.66 -6.25
C PHE A 10 27.34 30.90 -4.97
N PHE A 11 26.07 30.55 -4.76
CA PHE A 11 25.67 29.50 -3.82
C PHE A 11 25.34 28.23 -4.61
N THR A 12 26.34 27.37 -4.74
CA THR A 12 26.18 25.96 -5.13
C THR A 12 25.67 25.18 -3.93
N PHE A 13 24.42 24.71 -3.98
CA PHE A 13 23.95 23.64 -3.09
C PHE A 13 24.48 22.30 -3.63
N LEU A 14 25.61 21.87 -3.09
CA LEU A 14 26.09 20.50 -3.16
C LEU A 14 25.25 19.66 -2.18
N PHE A 15 24.33 18.85 -2.70
CA PHE A 15 23.78 17.72 -1.96
C PHE A 15 24.89 16.69 -1.78
N VAL A 16 25.42 16.60 -0.56
CA VAL A 16 26.22 15.47 -0.10
C VAL A 16 25.26 14.37 0.33
N PRO A 17 25.38 13.14 -0.19
CA PRO A 17 24.65 12.00 0.35
C PRO A 17 25.27 11.62 1.70
N LEU A 18 24.45 11.65 2.76
CA LEU A 18 24.78 11.02 4.03
C LEU A 18 24.76 9.50 3.84
N THR A 19 25.96 8.92 3.70
CA THR A 19 26.20 7.50 3.94
C THR A 19 26.10 7.23 5.43
N ASN A 20 25.24 6.29 5.84
CA ASN A 20 25.46 5.51 7.06
C ASN A 20 25.25 4.03 6.74
N ASN A 21 26.34 3.30 6.94
CA ASN A 21 26.53 1.86 6.78
C ASN A 21 25.79 1.05 7.86
N TYR A 22 25.28 -0.11 7.48
CA TYR A 22 25.56 -1.47 8.00
C TYR A 22 24.87 -2.46 7.03
N ALA A 23 25.61 -3.11 6.12
CA ALA A 23 26.08 -4.52 6.15
C ALA A 23 24.92 -5.54 5.97
N ASP A 24 24.86 -6.45 4.97
CA ASP A 24 25.90 -7.14 4.19
C ASP A 24 25.48 -7.45 2.73
N ASP A 25 26.52 -7.63 1.91
CA ASP A 25 26.60 -7.69 0.45
C ASP A 25 26.14 -9.01 -0.22
N VAL A 26 25.53 -8.90 -1.41
CA VAL A 26 25.81 -9.80 -2.56
C VAL A 26 25.81 -8.97 -3.85
N TYR A 27 26.99 -8.75 -4.42
CA TYR A 27 27.21 -8.09 -5.72
C TYR A 27 26.92 -9.06 -6.88
N PHE A 28 26.13 -8.63 -7.88
CA PHE A 28 26.17 -9.21 -9.23
C PHE A 28 26.94 -8.27 -10.16
N GLU A 29 28.10 -8.74 -10.63
CA GLU A 29 28.90 -8.06 -11.64
C GLU A 29 28.35 -8.39 -13.04
N VAL A 30 27.85 -7.37 -13.74
CA VAL A 30 27.38 -7.47 -15.13
C VAL A 30 28.59 -7.44 -16.05
N ILE A 31 29.05 -8.61 -16.50
CA ILE A 31 30.00 -8.71 -17.60
C ILE A 31 29.24 -8.43 -18.91
N LYS A 32 29.47 -7.23 -19.45
CA LYS A 32 29.20 -6.90 -20.85
C LYS A 32 30.15 -7.71 -21.72
N ASN A 33 29.63 -8.61 -22.55
CA ASN A 33 30.34 -9.12 -23.71
C ASN A 33 29.59 -8.72 -24.97
N ASP A 34 30.11 -7.67 -25.62
CA ASP A 34 29.92 -7.38 -27.03
C ASP A 34 30.59 -8.50 -27.84
N VAL A 35 29.82 -9.31 -28.56
CA VAL A 35 30.31 -9.99 -29.76
C VAL A 35 29.23 -9.95 -30.83
N SER A 36 29.45 -9.11 -31.83
CA SER A 36 28.76 -9.12 -33.10
C SER A 36 29.25 -10.29 -33.96
N ILE A 37 28.35 -11.15 -34.44
CA ILE A 37 28.52 -11.86 -35.71
C ILE A 37 27.15 -11.91 -36.39
N GLY A 38 27.06 -11.25 -37.55
CA GLY A 38 25.92 -11.35 -38.46
C GLY A 38 26.05 -12.56 -39.38
N ASN A 39 24.92 -13.21 -39.70
CA ASN A 39 24.32 -13.19 -41.03
C ASN A 39 23.12 -14.14 -41.09
N GLU A 40 22.02 -13.60 -41.64
CA GLU A 40 21.05 -14.19 -42.56
C GLU A 40 20.78 -15.71 -42.51
N SER A 41 19.53 -16.09 -42.27
CA SER A 41 18.59 -16.40 -43.38
C SER A 41 17.26 -16.96 -42.86
N TYR A 42 16.19 -16.50 -43.50
CA TYR A 42 14.82 -16.98 -43.38
C TYR A 42 14.70 -18.41 -43.92
N TYR A 43 14.03 -19.29 -43.16
CA TYR A 43 13.20 -20.36 -43.73
C TYR A 43 12.01 -20.63 -42.80
N GLU A 44 10.81 -20.33 -43.31
CA GLU A 44 9.56 -20.94 -42.86
C GLU A 44 9.56 -22.42 -43.28
N SER A 45 9.22 -23.31 -42.34
CA SER A 45 8.52 -24.55 -42.69
C SER A 45 7.72 -25.03 -41.48
N GLU A 46 6.40 -25.04 -41.67
CA GLU A 46 5.43 -25.86 -40.95
C GLU A 46 5.84 -27.34 -40.93
N LEU A 47 5.45 -28.06 -39.88
CA LEU A 47 5.10 -29.49 -39.78
C LEU A 47 5.00 -29.80 -38.27
N GLU A 48 3.80 -29.86 -37.68
CA GLU A 48 2.92 -31.03 -37.60
C GLU A 48 3.60 -32.34 -37.13
N ASN A 49 3.01 -32.87 -36.06
CA ASN A 49 3.14 -34.18 -35.42
C ASN A 49 3.83 -35.29 -36.23
N ASP A 50 4.68 -36.07 -35.57
CA ASP A 50 4.27 -37.41 -35.14
C ASP A 50 5.31 -38.07 -34.21
N GLU A 51 4.77 -38.78 -33.23
CA GLU A 51 5.46 -39.76 -32.40
C GLU A 51 5.95 -40.92 -33.27
N GLU A 52 7.20 -41.37 -33.12
CA GLU A 52 7.45 -42.80 -33.25
C GLU A 52 8.65 -43.30 -32.43
N ILE A 53 8.36 -44.41 -31.79
CA ILE A 53 9.18 -45.29 -30.95
C ILE A 53 10.18 -46.03 -31.84
N ILE A 54 11.48 -46.04 -31.48
CA ILE A 54 12.40 -47.08 -31.98
C ILE A 54 13.25 -47.66 -30.85
N GLN A 55 13.17 -48.99 -30.76
CA GLN A 55 13.92 -49.91 -29.92
C GLN A 55 15.38 -50.07 -30.38
N GLN A 56 16.25 -50.29 -29.39
CA GLN A 56 17.47 -51.13 -29.36
C GLN A 56 18.06 -51.67 -30.68
N SER A 57 19.36 -51.45 -30.85
CA SER A 57 20.28 -52.52 -31.29
C SER A 57 21.68 -52.30 -30.72
N ASP A 58 22.21 -53.36 -30.10
CA ASP A 58 23.59 -53.52 -29.66
C ASP A 58 24.54 -53.62 -30.86
N SER A 59 25.76 -53.11 -30.71
CA SER A 59 26.95 -53.82 -31.21
C SER A 59 28.21 -53.34 -30.49
N GLU A 60 28.86 -54.31 -29.84
CA GLU A 60 30.20 -54.24 -29.27
C GLU A 60 31.25 -53.92 -30.35
N LYS A 61 32.31 -53.19 -29.97
CA LYS A 61 33.65 -53.42 -30.52
C LYS A 61 34.72 -53.07 -29.50
N GLU A 62 35.30 -54.14 -28.99
CA GLU A 62 36.56 -54.28 -28.27
C GLU A 62 37.73 -53.66 -29.07
N TYR A 63 38.60 -52.89 -28.40
CA TYR A 63 40.00 -52.71 -28.81
C TYR A 63 40.88 -52.73 -27.56
N SER A 64 41.72 -53.75 -27.51
CA SER A 64 42.80 -53.98 -26.56
C SER A 64 44.01 -53.09 -26.86
N TYR A 65 44.73 -52.66 -25.82
CA TYR A 65 46.20 -52.58 -25.79
C TYR A 65 46.68 -52.62 -24.34
N GLU A 66 47.38 -53.70 -23.99
CA GLU A 66 48.25 -53.79 -22.82
C GLU A 66 49.58 -53.10 -23.10
N VAL A 67 50.10 -52.31 -22.16
CA VAL A 67 51.55 -52.14 -21.93
C VAL A 67 51.79 -52.02 -20.42
N GLU A 68 52.48 -53.02 -19.87
CA GLU A 68 53.12 -52.98 -18.54
C GLU A 68 54.33 -52.04 -18.57
N ASN A 69 54.51 -51.19 -17.56
CA ASN A 69 55.60 -51.36 -16.59
C ASN A 69 55.58 -50.38 -15.41
N LYS A 70 55.63 -51.01 -14.24
CA LYS A 70 56.10 -50.63 -12.90
C LYS A 70 57.04 -49.42 -12.77
N GLU A 71 56.80 -48.70 -11.68
CA GLU A 71 57.74 -48.08 -10.71
C GLU A 71 57.45 -46.60 -10.42
N ASN A 72 56.61 -46.35 -9.40
CA ASN A 72 56.91 -45.39 -8.34
C ASN A 72 55.93 -45.60 -7.17
N PHE A 73 56.12 -46.73 -6.50
CA PHE A 73 55.81 -46.87 -5.09
C PHE A 73 56.68 -45.84 -4.32
N GLU A 74 56.19 -45.29 -3.21
CA GLU A 74 56.90 -44.41 -2.26
C GLU A 74 56.66 -42.88 -2.30
N ARG A 75 55.60 -42.38 -2.96
CA ARG A 75 55.21 -40.95 -2.81
C ARG A 75 53.73 -40.66 -2.58
N GLU A 76 52.96 -41.63 -2.08
CA GLU A 76 51.54 -41.44 -1.73
C GLU A 76 51.24 -41.43 -0.21
N GLU A 77 52.25 -41.61 0.64
CA GLU A 77 52.04 -41.74 2.10
C GLU A 77 52.25 -40.45 2.90
N ARG A 78 52.33 -39.28 2.25
CA ARG A 78 52.63 -38.01 2.94
C ARG A 78 51.73 -36.80 2.64
N LEU A 79 50.57 -37.01 2.03
CA LEU A 79 49.56 -35.95 1.80
C LEU A 79 48.14 -36.32 2.27
N LYS A 80 47.97 -37.39 3.04
CA LYS A 80 46.67 -37.88 3.55
C LYS A 80 46.17 -37.20 4.83
N GLU A 81 46.80 -36.14 5.35
CA GLU A 81 46.41 -35.55 6.65
C GLU A 81 45.72 -34.19 6.61
N GLU A 82 45.59 -33.49 5.48
CA GLU A 82 44.93 -32.16 5.48
C GLU A 82 44.11 -31.88 4.22
N THR A 83 43.06 -32.67 3.97
CA THR A 83 41.85 -32.22 3.25
C THR A 83 40.76 -33.25 3.52
N GLY A 84 39.66 -32.85 4.18
CA GLY A 84 38.53 -33.71 4.55
C GLY A 84 37.70 -34.19 3.35
N SER A 85 38.32 -34.93 2.44
CA SER A 85 37.64 -35.74 1.44
C SER A 85 37.26 -37.06 2.11
N SER A 86 36.00 -37.19 2.52
CA SER A 86 35.44 -38.50 2.88
C SER A 86 35.26 -39.31 1.59
N ALA A 87 36.35 -39.92 1.15
CA ALA A 87 36.33 -40.96 0.15
C ALA A 87 35.40 -42.10 0.62
N PHE A 88 34.52 -42.48 -0.30
CA PHE A 88 33.75 -43.72 -0.33
C PHE A 88 34.56 -44.88 0.27
N LEU A 89 34.19 -45.29 1.48
CA LEU A 89 34.42 -46.65 1.96
C LEU A 89 33.12 -47.41 1.74
N GLN A 90 33.09 -48.21 0.66
CA GLN A 90 32.22 -49.37 0.59
C GLN A 90 32.62 -50.32 1.74
N ASN A 91 31.99 -50.16 2.89
CA ASN A 91 31.86 -51.25 3.84
C ASN A 91 30.60 -52.03 3.47
N GLU A 92 30.80 -53.14 2.76
CA GLU A 92 29.88 -54.28 2.79
C GLU A 92 29.94 -54.92 4.19
N GLU A 93 29.40 -54.26 5.20
CA GLU A 93 29.08 -54.89 6.49
C GLU A 93 27.77 -54.34 7.04
N GLY A 94 26.78 -55.22 7.19
CA GLY A 94 25.74 -55.10 8.22
C GLY A 94 24.75 -53.96 8.06
N ILE A 95 23.64 -54.28 7.39
CA ILE A 95 22.32 -53.66 7.49
C ILE A 95 22.09 -53.05 8.88
N ASN A 96 22.11 -51.73 8.99
CA ASN A 96 21.70 -51.02 10.21
C ASN A 96 20.17 -50.82 10.21
N LEU A 97 19.41 -51.89 9.98
CA LEU A 97 18.07 -52.01 10.56
C LEU A 97 18.29 -52.38 12.04
N ARG A 98 18.85 -51.45 12.83
CA ARG A 98 18.84 -51.59 14.29
C ARG A 98 17.38 -51.74 14.68
N GLY A 99 17.01 -52.92 15.18
CA GLY A 99 15.66 -53.33 15.58
C GLY A 99 15.04 -52.52 16.72
N ASP A 100 15.55 -51.32 16.97
CA ASP A 100 15.10 -50.41 18.00
C ASP A 100 14.24 -49.27 17.42
N HIS A 101 14.25 -48.99 16.11
CA HIS A 101 13.47 -47.90 15.52
C HIS A 101 12.08 -48.38 15.11
N LEU A 102 11.03 -47.83 15.75
CA LEU A 102 9.65 -48.28 15.57
C LEU A 102 8.88 -47.46 14.51
N GLY A 103 9.51 -46.43 13.93
CA GLY A 103 8.85 -45.54 12.98
C GLY A 103 7.80 -44.64 13.62
N THR A 104 7.88 -44.42 14.93
CA THR A 104 7.02 -43.46 15.66
C THR A 104 7.69 -42.10 15.74
N GLU A 105 6.96 -41.04 16.07
CA GLU A 105 7.53 -39.69 16.17
C GLU A 105 8.70 -39.60 17.16
N ALA A 106 8.55 -40.24 18.33
CA ALA A 106 9.60 -40.29 19.36
C ALA A 106 10.78 -41.20 18.98
N ASN A 107 10.60 -42.07 17.99
CA ASN A 107 11.58 -43.07 17.59
C ASN A 107 11.47 -43.40 16.09
N PRO A 108 11.90 -42.44 15.24
CA PRO A 108 11.71 -42.54 13.79
C PRO A 108 12.66 -43.57 13.18
N PHE A 109 12.31 -44.11 12.01
CA PHE A 109 13.28 -44.80 11.17
C PHE A 109 14.37 -43.84 10.69
N LEU A 110 15.59 -44.34 10.50
CA LEU A 110 16.72 -43.55 10.05
C LEU A 110 17.17 -43.97 8.65
N ALA A 111 17.59 -43.00 7.83
CA ALA A 111 18.19 -43.26 6.54
C ALA A 111 19.29 -42.24 6.21
N GLY A 112 20.50 -42.71 5.89
CA GLY A 112 21.64 -41.87 5.47
C GLY A 112 22.08 -42.11 4.03
N THR A 113 21.48 -43.07 3.34
CA THR A 113 21.75 -43.41 1.93
C THR A 113 20.47 -43.73 1.16
N ALA A 114 20.51 -43.69 -0.18
CA ALA A 114 19.35 -44.03 -1.01
C ALA A 114 18.88 -45.47 -0.78
N SER A 115 19.82 -46.41 -0.58
CA SER A 115 19.51 -47.82 -0.29
C SER A 115 18.80 -47.99 1.05
N GLU A 116 19.25 -47.29 2.10
CA GLU A 116 18.59 -47.31 3.41
C GLU A 116 17.18 -46.71 3.33
N LEU A 117 17.01 -45.58 2.64
CA LEU A 117 15.70 -44.95 2.48
C LEU A 117 14.71 -45.88 1.75
N ARG A 118 15.15 -46.54 0.67
CA ARG A 118 14.33 -47.55 -0.03
C ARG A 118 13.96 -48.71 0.90
N ASN A 119 14.90 -49.21 1.68
CA ASN A 119 14.65 -50.31 2.61
C ASN A 119 13.64 -49.91 3.70
N VAL A 120 13.80 -48.73 4.29
CA VAL A 120 12.86 -48.18 5.29
C VAL A 120 11.44 -48.08 4.72
N LEU A 121 11.29 -47.51 3.52
CA LEU A 121 9.97 -47.38 2.88
C LEU A 121 9.36 -48.74 2.52
N ASN A 122 10.18 -49.73 2.13
CA ASN A 122 9.71 -51.10 1.92
C ASN A 122 9.30 -51.78 3.23
N THR A 123 10.01 -51.54 4.34
CA THR A 123 9.62 -52.02 5.68
C THR A 123 8.26 -51.44 6.07
N ILE A 124 8.07 -50.12 5.92
CA ILE A 124 6.79 -49.44 6.19
C ILE A 124 5.66 -50.05 5.37
N ARG A 125 5.90 -50.34 4.08
CA ARG A 125 4.92 -50.97 3.19
C ARG A 125 4.41 -52.31 3.73
N THR A 126 5.30 -53.15 4.24
CA THR A 126 4.96 -54.51 4.69
C THR A 126 4.50 -54.61 6.14
N ASP A 127 4.72 -53.56 6.93
CA ASP A 127 4.24 -53.51 8.32
C ASP A 127 2.70 -53.59 8.39
N PRO A 128 2.08 -54.20 9.41
CA PRO A 128 0.62 -54.26 9.52
C PRO A 128 -0.02 -52.96 10.07
N GLY A 129 0.76 -52.02 10.61
CA GLY A 129 0.25 -50.78 11.21
C GLY A 129 -0.39 -49.83 10.20
N THR A 130 -1.33 -49.02 10.68
CA THR A 130 -2.10 -48.05 9.89
C THR A 130 -1.87 -46.59 10.30
N GLY A 131 -1.03 -46.35 11.30
CA GLY A 131 -0.66 -45.02 11.76
C GLY A 131 0.29 -44.29 10.81
N ILE A 132 0.63 -43.05 11.18
CA ILE A 132 1.65 -42.26 10.49
C ILE A 132 3.03 -42.79 10.88
N TYR A 133 3.86 -43.10 9.90
CA TYR A 133 5.26 -43.47 10.11
C TYR A 133 6.18 -42.26 10.02
N TYR A 134 7.26 -42.27 10.80
CA TYR A 134 8.24 -41.20 10.84
C TYR A 134 9.60 -41.71 10.38
N VAL A 135 10.21 -40.99 9.45
CA VAL A 135 11.54 -41.23 8.91
C VAL A 135 12.37 -39.97 9.11
N ARG A 136 13.62 -40.10 9.57
CA ARG A 136 14.56 -39.00 9.74
C ARG A 136 15.81 -39.27 8.90
N LEU A 137 16.20 -38.31 8.07
CA LEU A 137 17.46 -38.39 7.34
C LEU A 137 18.63 -38.10 8.27
N THR A 138 19.73 -38.82 8.07
CA THR A 138 20.97 -38.67 8.86
C THR A 138 22.15 -38.17 8.04
N ASN A 139 21.99 -38.05 6.71
CA ASN A 139 22.99 -37.52 5.78
C ASN A 139 22.31 -37.07 4.47
N ASN A 140 23.08 -36.41 3.61
CA ASN A 140 22.70 -36.17 2.21
C ASN A 140 22.49 -37.51 1.48
N ILE A 141 21.39 -37.61 0.73
CA ILE A 141 21.00 -38.80 -0.03
C ILE A 141 21.34 -38.60 -1.51
N PHE A 142 22.36 -39.30 -1.99
CA PHE A 142 22.70 -39.36 -3.40
C PHE A 142 21.94 -40.49 -4.09
N TYR A 143 21.25 -40.20 -5.20
CA TYR A 143 20.39 -41.17 -5.89
C TYR A 143 20.47 -41.04 -7.43
N ASN A 144 20.15 -42.13 -8.12
CA ASN A 144 20.22 -42.32 -9.57
C ASN A 144 18.84 -42.64 -10.18
N ALA A 145 18.77 -42.78 -11.51
CA ALA A 145 17.54 -43.06 -12.24
C ALA A 145 16.78 -44.33 -11.77
N SER A 146 17.49 -45.32 -11.21
CA SER A 146 16.91 -46.56 -10.67
C SER A 146 16.30 -46.42 -9.27
N ASP A 147 16.55 -45.31 -8.58
CA ASP A 147 16.21 -45.16 -7.17
C ASP A 147 14.79 -44.60 -7.01
N VAL A 148 13.86 -45.49 -6.66
CA VAL A 148 12.46 -45.15 -6.42
C VAL A 148 12.14 -45.27 -4.93
N PHE A 149 11.65 -44.19 -4.34
CA PHE A 149 11.25 -44.12 -2.94
C PHE A 149 9.72 -44.25 -2.84
N ASP A 150 9.23 -45.48 -2.93
CA ASP A 150 7.79 -45.78 -2.99
C ASP A 150 7.10 -45.60 -1.63
N ILE A 151 6.10 -44.73 -1.59
CA ILE A 151 5.29 -44.43 -0.42
C ILE A 151 3.91 -45.08 -0.58
N HIS A 152 3.60 -46.00 0.34
CA HIS A 152 2.34 -46.76 0.36
C HIS A 152 1.43 -46.42 1.55
N LYS A 153 1.94 -45.65 2.52
CA LYS A 153 1.25 -45.33 3.77
C LYS A 153 1.53 -43.89 4.19
N ASN A 154 0.75 -43.42 5.16
CA ASN A 154 0.98 -42.12 5.75
C ASN A 154 2.39 -42.03 6.34
N VAL A 155 3.15 -41.02 5.93
CA VAL A 155 4.54 -40.88 6.32
C VAL A 155 4.93 -39.42 6.50
N VAL A 156 5.78 -39.16 7.49
CA VAL A 156 6.54 -37.92 7.65
C VAL A 156 8.00 -38.24 7.45
N ILE A 157 8.61 -37.65 6.44
CA ILE A 157 10.04 -37.74 6.15
C ILE A 157 10.67 -36.40 6.51
N ASP A 158 11.47 -36.39 7.57
CA ASP A 158 12.17 -35.23 8.09
C ASP A 158 13.62 -35.23 7.61
N GLY A 159 13.96 -34.29 6.73
CA GLY A 159 15.27 -34.20 6.14
C GLY A 159 16.34 -33.63 7.05
N GLN A 160 15.99 -33.00 8.18
CA GLN A 160 16.96 -32.36 9.09
C GLN A 160 17.91 -31.35 8.39
N GLY A 161 17.48 -30.76 7.27
CA GLY A 161 18.30 -29.87 6.44
C GLY A 161 19.22 -30.58 5.44
N PHE A 162 19.21 -31.91 5.36
CA PHE A 162 20.00 -32.65 4.37
C PHE A 162 19.41 -32.54 2.96
N HIS A 163 20.26 -32.80 1.97
CA HIS A 163 19.93 -32.75 0.56
C HIS A 163 19.56 -34.11 -0.02
N MET A 164 18.57 -34.12 -0.91
CA MET A 164 18.32 -35.16 -1.90
C MET A 164 19.02 -34.74 -3.20
N LEU A 165 20.09 -35.44 -3.59
CA LEU A 165 20.96 -35.08 -4.71
C LEU A 165 20.88 -36.12 -5.82
N TYR A 166 20.25 -35.74 -6.93
CA TYR A 166 20.17 -36.59 -8.11
C TYR A 166 21.47 -36.56 -8.89
N ALA A 167 22.00 -37.72 -9.26
CA ALA A 167 23.31 -37.81 -9.88
C ALA A 167 23.37 -37.05 -11.21
N ASN A 168 24.46 -36.29 -11.42
CA ASN A 168 24.64 -35.43 -12.59
C ASN A 168 24.77 -36.18 -13.93
N ASN A 169 25.09 -37.47 -13.88
CA ASN A 169 25.16 -38.38 -15.03
C ASN A 169 23.86 -39.18 -15.22
N ALA A 170 22.87 -39.04 -14.34
CA ALA A 170 21.61 -39.74 -14.45
C ALA A 170 20.65 -39.08 -15.46
N SER A 171 19.76 -39.88 -16.03
CA SER A 171 18.81 -39.44 -17.06
C SER A 171 17.81 -38.41 -16.52
N THR A 172 17.67 -37.28 -17.22
CA THR A 172 16.72 -36.20 -16.91
C THR A 172 15.28 -36.52 -17.27
N ILE A 173 15.07 -37.57 -18.07
CA ILE A 173 13.74 -38.03 -18.51
C ILE A 173 13.27 -39.25 -17.72
N ALA A 174 13.98 -39.64 -16.67
CA ALA A 174 13.54 -40.70 -15.77
C ALA A 174 12.25 -40.26 -15.06
N SER A 175 11.12 -40.84 -15.46
CA SER A 175 9.78 -40.48 -14.97
C SER A 175 9.44 -41.17 -13.64
N ASN A 176 10.01 -42.35 -13.40
CA ASN A 176 9.73 -43.17 -12.22
C ASN A 176 10.91 -43.22 -11.26
N THR A 177 11.29 -42.08 -10.66
CA THR A 177 12.49 -41.94 -9.82
C THR A 177 12.24 -40.93 -8.70
N GLY A 178 12.82 -41.11 -7.51
CA GLY A 178 12.54 -40.23 -6.37
C GLY A 178 11.26 -40.64 -5.62
N PHE A 179 10.63 -39.73 -4.87
CA PHE A 179 9.46 -40.06 -4.06
C PHE A 179 8.24 -40.32 -4.94
N ARG A 180 7.61 -41.49 -4.77
CA ARG A 180 6.45 -41.90 -5.57
C ARG A 180 5.34 -42.43 -4.70
N ILE A 181 4.16 -41.83 -4.81
CA ILE A 181 2.96 -42.32 -4.13
C ILE A 181 2.37 -43.47 -4.92
N ARG A 182 2.14 -44.60 -4.24
CA ARG A 182 1.65 -45.85 -4.85
C ARG A 182 0.28 -46.30 -4.35
N THR A 183 -0.27 -45.62 -3.35
CA THR A 183 -1.54 -46.00 -2.72
C THR A 183 -2.41 -44.77 -2.53
N SER A 184 -3.70 -44.90 -2.88
CA SER A 184 -4.68 -43.83 -2.68
C SER A 184 -5.04 -43.66 -1.20
N GLY A 185 -5.48 -42.45 -0.85
CA GLY A 185 -5.99 -42.12 0.48
C GLY A 185 -4.89 -41.90 1.52
N ILE A 186 -3.66 -41.61 1.08
CA ILE A 186 -2.54 -41.37 1.99
C ILE A 186 -2.08 -39.92 2.00
N GLU A 187 -1.44 -39.54 3.08
CA GLU A 187 -0.76 -38.27 3.30
C GLU A 187 0.75 -38.48 3.45
N ALA A 188 1.54 -37.80 2.63
CA ALA A 188 3.00 -37.84 2.70
C ALA A 188 3.55 -36.44 2.98
N THR A 189 4.25 -36.28 4.09
CA THR A 189 4.93 -35.02 4.45
C THR A 189 6.42 -35.15 4.20
N LEU A 190 6.97 -34.22 3.41
CA LEU A 190 8.41 -34.01 3.25
C LEU A 190 8.75 -32.68 3.93
N ARG A 191 9.56 -32.72 5.00
CA ARG A 191 9.87 -31.52 5.77
C ARG A 191 11.34 -31.30 6.05
N ASN A 192 11.77 -30.04 6.13
CA ASN A 192 13.16 -29.65 6.38
C ASN A 192 14.12 -30.33 5.38
N MET A 193 13.79 -30.31 4.08
CA MET A 193 14.53 -31.02 3.03
C MET A 193 15.01 -30.07 1.94
N ASN A 194 16.21 -30.31 1.42
CA ASN A 194 16.72 -29.65 0.23
C ASN A 194 16.71 -30.62 -0.96
N PHE A 195 16.25 -30.20 -2.13
CA PHE A 195 16.26 -30.99 -3.36
C PHE A 195 17.16 -30.32 -4.38
N GLY A 196 18.23 -31.01 -4.79
CA GLY A 196 19.30 -30.39 -5.57
C GLY A 196 20.09 -29.36 -4.78
N SER A 197 21.00 -28.67 -5.47
CA SER A 197 21.82 -27.59 -4.93
C SER A 197 22.39 -26.74 -6.06
N ASP A 198 22.66 -25.47 -5.79
CA ASP A 198 23.41 -24.54 -6.64
C ASP A 198 24.89 -24.41 -6.27
N THR A 199 25.31 -25.07 -5.19
CA THR A 199 26.62 -24.87 -4.55
C THR A 199 27.35 -26.18 -4.28
N LEU A 200 26.63 -27.26 -3.96
CA LEU A 200 27.23 -28.59 -3.76
C LEU A 200 27.61 -29.19 -5.11
N THR A 201 28.85 -29.70 -5.20
CA THR A 201 29.40 -30.31 -6.41
C THR A 201 29.70 -31.79 -6.23
N ASP A 202 29.62 -32.55 -7.32
CA ASP A 202 30.15 -33.90 -7.38
C ASP A 202 31.69 -33.92 -7.46
N ALA A 203 32.29 -35.12 -7.51
CA ALA A 203 33.74 -35.30 -7.59
C ALA A 203 34.38 -34.71 -8.87
N SER A 204 33.59 -34.42 -9.91
CA SER A 204 34.04 -33.77 -11.14
C SER A 204 33.91 -32.24 -11.11
N GLY A 205 33.46 -31.68 -9.99
CA GLY A 205 33.21 -30.24 -9.83
C GLY A 205 31.90 -29.77 -10.45
N ARG A 206 31.00 -30.67 -10.86
CA ARG A 206 29.69 -30.30 -11.41
C ARG A 206 28.67 -30.14 -10.28
N VAL A 207 27.98 -29.01 -10.28
CA VAL A 207 26.92 -28.68 -9.30
C VAL A 207 25.76 -29.68 -9.42
N TYR A 208 25.13 -30.04 -8.30
CA TYR A 208 23.94 -30.91 -8.24
C TYR A 208 22.65 -30.17 -8.61
N ASP A 209 22.61 -29.59 -9.81
CA ASP A 209 21.45 -28.92 -10.40
C ASP A 209 20.62 -29.84 -11.31
N ASN A 210 20.96 -31.14 -11.37
CA ASN A 210 20.24 -32.15 -12.13
C ASN A 210 19.00 -32.68 -11.39
N ASN A 211 17.93 -33.02 -12.12
CA ASN A 211 16.74 -33.66 -11.54
C ASN A 211 16.09 -34.68 -12.48
N THR A 212 15.17 -35.47 -11.91
CA THR A 212 14.31 -36.43 -12.61
C THR A 212 13.19 -35.71 -13.34
N TYR A 213 12.51 -36.38 -14.29
CA TYR A 213 11.46 -35.74 -15.10
C TYR A 213 10.29 -35.18 -14.28
N TYR A 214 10.01 -35.78 -13.10
CA TYR A 214 8.95 -35.36 -12.18
C TYR A 214 9.48 -35.06 -10.77
N GLY A 215 10.72 -34.56 -10.71
CA GLY A 215 11.27 -33.81 -9.58
C GLY A 215 11.20 -34.50 -8.21
N ILE A 216 10.36 -33.93 -7.33
CA ILE A 216 10.28 -34.23 -5.90
C ILE A 216 9.35 -35.41 -5.65
N ILE A 217 8.07 -35.25 -5.94
CA ILE A 217 7.03 -36.19 -5.53
C ILE A 217 5.83 -36.19 -6.48
N GLY A 218 5.28 -37.39 -6.72
CA GLY A 218 4.09 -37.57 -7.52
C GLY A 218 3.62 -39.02 -7.62
N SER A 219 2.60 -39.28 -8.44
CA SER A 219 2.07 -40.63 -8.70
C SER A 219 2.68 -41.33 -9.93
N ALA A 220 3.80 -40.80 -10.46
CA ALA A 220 4.52 -41.35 -11.64
C ALA A 220 3.59 -41.61 -12.85
N GLY A 221 2.68 -40.67 -13.15
CA GLY A 221 1.74 -40.82 -14.27
C GLY A 221 0.58 -41.78 -14.01
N THR A 222 0.27 -42.09 -12.75
CA THR A 222 -0.90 -42.92 -12.42
C THR A 222 -2.11 -42.02 -12.18
N THR A 223 -3.18 -42.22 -12.97
CA THR A 223 -4.43 -41.45 -12.91
C THR A 223 -5.34 -41.83 -11.73
N GLY A 224 -5.24 -43.05 -11.22
CA GLY A 224 -6.12 -43.58 -10.15
C GLY A 224 -5.71 -43.25 -8.72
N ILE A 225 -4.57 -42.59 -8.50
CA ILE A 225 -4.00 -42.39 -7.16
C ILE A 225 -4.43 -41.02 -6.60
N ILE A 226 -5.14 -41.03 -5.48
CA ILE A 226 -5.55 -39.82 -4.74
C ILE A 226 -4.66 -39.67 -3.52
N PHE A 227 -3.99 -38.53 -3.35
CA PHE A 227 -3.11 -38.31 -2.20
C PHE A 227 -3.03 -36.84 -1.77
N THR A 228 -2.50 -36.61 -0.57
CA THR A 228 -2.04 -35.29 -0.13
C THR A 228 -0.53 -35.33 0.07
N ALA A 229 0.22 -34.51 -0.66
CA ALA A 229 1.64 -34.28 -0.43
C ALA A 229 1.82 -32.95 0.28
N ILE A 230 2.47 -32.96 1.44
CA ILE A 230 2.77 -31.78 2.25
C ILE A 230 4.27 -31.49 2.15
N LEU A 231 4.61 -30.26 1.80
CA LEU A 231 5.96 -29.74 1.71
C LEU A 231 6.12 -28.69 2.80
N GLU A 232 7.03 -28.91 3.74
CA GLU A 232 7.21 -28.01 4.89
C GLU A 232 8.69 -27.64 5.06
N ASN A 233 9.03 -26.36 4.94
CA ASN A 233 10.43 -25.91 5.00
C ASN A 233 11.31 -26.60 3.93
N VAL A 234 10.84 -26.61 2.68
CA VAL A 234 11.51 -27.28 1.56
C VAL A 234 12.20 -26.27 0.65
N ASN A 235 13.46 -26.54 0.32
CA ASN A 235 14.15 -25.83 -0.76
C ASN A 235 14.35 -26.75 -1.96
N TYR A 236 14.23 -26.20 -3.15
CA TYR A 236 14.41 -26.90 -4.41
C TYR A 236 15.26 -26.05 -5.36
N HIS A 237 16.26 -26.67 -5.97
CA HIS A 237 17.05 -26.10 -7.04
C HIS A 237 17.20 -27.11 -8.16
N ALA A 238 16.82 -26.74 -9.38
CA ALA A 238 17.09 -27.55 -10.57
C ALA A 238 17.24 -26.71 -11.83
N ARG A 239 18.14 -27.14 -12.71
CA ARG A 239 18.31 -26.63 -14.07
C ARG A 239 17.81 -27.60 -15.13
N THR A 240 17.91 -28.90 -14.90
CA THR A 240 17.45 -29.95 -15.82
C THR A 240 16.40 -30.83 -15.14
N GLY A 241 15.44 -31.36 -15.91
CA GLY A 241 14.30 -32.13 -15.36
C GLY A 241 13.41 -31.31 -14.41
N ALA A 242 13.37 -29.98 -14.56
CA ALA A 242 12.93 -29.06 -13.53
C ALA A 242 11.39 -28.95 -13.32
N GLN A 243 10.71 -30.06 -13.05
CA GLN A 243 9.29 -30.15 -12.66
C GLN A 243 9.14 -30.84 -11.28
N PRO A 244 9.02 -30.08 -10.19
CA PRO A 244 8.93 -30.62 -8.83
C PRO A 244 7.76 -31.58 -8.58
N PHE A 245 6.59 -31.34 -9.18
CA PHE A 245 5.34 -31.96 -8.75
C PHE A 245 4.53 -32.52 -9.92
N LEU A 246 4.02 -33.75 -9.73
CA LEU A 246 3.15 -34.41 -10.70
C LEU A 246 2.01 -35.19 -10.03
N THR A 247 0.79 -34.95 -10.51
CA THR A 247 -0.31 -35.90 -10.40
C THR A 247 -1.24 -35.77 -11.60
N TRP A 248 -1.71 -36.91 -12.12
CA TRP A 248 -2.78 -36.93 -13.12
C TRP A 248 -4.17 -37.16 -12.51
N ASN A 249 -4.26 -37.15 -11.18
CA ASN A 249 -5.52 -37.29 -10.47
C ASN A 249 -6.03 -35.92 -9.97
N GLN A 250 -7.25 -35.58 -10.38
CA GLN A 250 -7.89 -34.29 -10.14
C GLN A 250 -8.23 -34.01 -8.66
N GLN A 251 -8.15 -35.02 -7.80
CA GLN A 251 -8.45 -34.91 -6.37
C GLN A 251 -7.18 -34.89 -5.50
N SER A 252 -6.00 -35.12 -6.09
CA SER A 252 -4.74 -35.07 -5.35
C SER A 252 -4.36 -33.62 -5.03
N ARG A 253 -3.69 -33.44 -3.89
CA ARG A 253 -3.37 -32.12 -3.30
C ARG A 253 -1.89 -31.99 -3.03
N PHE A 254 -1.34 -30.82 -3.33
CA PHE A 254 -0.03 -30.39 -2.87
C PHE A 254 -0.21 -29.22 -1.92
N VAL A 255 0.34 -29.33 -0.71
CA VAL A 255 0.17 -28.37 0.38
C VAL A 255 1.54 -27.87 0.81
N PHE A 256 1.75 -26.55 0.79
CA PHE A 256 2.99 -25.90 1.20
C PHE A 256 2.80 -25.29 2.60
N LYS A 257 3.66 -25.65 3.56
CA LYS A 257 3.67 -25.16 4.95
C LYS A 257 5.03 -24.57 5.30
N GLY A 258 5.11 -23.75 6.33
CA GLY A 258 6.37 -23.12 6.73
C GLY A 258 6.96 -22.24 5.62
N GLU A 259 8.29 -22.23 5.49
CA GLU A 259 8.99 -21.41 4.50
C GLU A 259 9.60 -22.24 3.37
N ASN A 260 9.09 -22.11 2.14
CA ASN A 260 9.54 -22.90 1.01
C ASN A 260 10.16 -22.03 -0.09
N THR A 261 11.22 -22.54 -0.73
CA THR A 261 11.88 -21.85 -1.84
C THR A 261 12.07 -22.80 -3.02
N PHE A 262 11.57 -22.44 -4.20
CA PHE A 262 11.70 -23.22 -5.41
C PHE A 262 12.39 -22.43 -6.52
N THR A 263 13.52 -22.93 -6.99
CA THR A 263 14.29 -22.34 -8.09
C THR A 263 14.38 -23.33 -9.24
N SER A 264 13.73 -23.00 -10.37
CA SER A 264 13.84 -23.75 -11.63
C SER A 264 14.52 -22.87 -12.68
N ARG A 265 15.50 -23.43 -13.38
CA ARG A 265 16.24 -22.76 -14.48
C ARG A 265 16.07 -23.50 -15.79
N ALA A 266 16.35 -22.80 -16.89
CA ALA A 266 16.31 -23.39 -18.23
C ALA A 266 17.42 -24.43 -18.41
N GLY A 267 17.02 -25.61 -18.89
CA GLY A 267 17.87 -26.73 -19.24
C GLY A 267 17.06 -27.84 -19.89
N THR A 268 17.74 -28.96 -20.17
CA THR A 268 17.12 -30.13 -20.79
C THR A 268 15.95 -30.65 -19.95
N SER A 269 14.80 -30.86 -20.60
CA SER A 269 13.59 -31.41 -19.98
C SER A 269 13.04 -30.59 -18.81
N SER A 270 13.28 -29.28 -18.79
CA SER A 270 12.72 -28.38 -17.77
C SER A 270 11.31 -27.93 -18.13
N GLN A 271 10.30 -28.42 -17.39
CA GLN A 271 8.87 -28.26 -17.68
C GLN A 271 8.21 -27.22 -16.76
N GLU A 272 6.89 -27.30 -16.55
CA GLU A 272 6.11 -26.54 -15.57
C GLU A 272 6.56 -26.72 -14.11
N PHE A 273 6.09 -25.84 -13.22
CA PHE A 273 6.33 -25.97 -11.79
C PHE A 273 5.54 -27.14 -11.20
N MET A 274 4.32 -27.34 -11.70
CA MET A 274 3.44 -28.39 -11.20
C MET A 274 2.47 -28.82 -12.29
N GLU A 275 2.38 -30.14 -12.46
CA GLU A 275 1.28 -30.77 -13.18
C GLU A 275 0.30 -31.37 -12.17
N GLY A 276 -0.93 -30.85 -12.12
CA GLY A 276 -1.93 -31.26 -11.14
C GLY A 276 -3.12 -30.29 -11.06
N TYR A 277 -3.98 -30.51 -10.06
CA TYR A 277 -5.28 -29.82 -9.94
C TYR A 277 -5.50 -29.07 -8.64
N ASN A 278 -4.77 -29.37 -7.55
CA ASN A 278 -5.00 -28.70 -6.26
C ASN A 278 -3.68 -28.30 -5.62
N VAL A 279 -3.49 -26.98 -5.49
CA VAL A 279 -2.33 -26.34 -4.87
C VAL A 279 -2.82 -25.49 -3.71
N ILE A 280 -2.23 -25.70 -2.54
CA ILE A 280 -2.59 -24.97 -1.32
C ILE A 280 -1.32 -24.43 -0.68
N PHE A 281 -1.20 -23.12 -0.59
CA PHE A 281 -0.22 -22.47 0.28
C PHE A 281 -0.92 -22.25 1.61
N ALA A 282 -0.54 -23.04 2.61
CA ALA A 282 -1.26 -23.17 3.87
C ALA A 282 -1.17 -21.90 4.72
N GLU A 283 -2.07 -21.78 5.69
CA GLU A 283 -2.13 -20.64 6.61
C GLU A 283 -0.75 -20.25 7.18
N GLY A 284 -0.41 -18.96 7.09
CA GLY A 284 0.84 -18.40 7.60
C GLY A 284 2.12 -18.88 6.89
N SER A 285 2.02 -19.67 5.81
CA SER A 285 3.19 -20.13 5.05
C SER A 285 3.82 -19.01 4.22
N LYS A 286 5.11 -19.15 3.92
CA LYS A 286 5.84 -18.29 2.99
C LYS A 286 6.40 -19.15 1.88
N THR A 287 6.07 -18.84 0.63
CA THR A 287 6.59 -19.61 -0.51
C THR A 287 7.09 -18.69 -1.62
N THR A 288 8.37 -18.83 -1.94
CA THR A 288 8.99 -18.14 -3.08
C THR A 288 9.26 -19.13 -4.21
N ILE A 289 8.84 -18.80 -5.42
CA ILE A 289 9.03 -19.62 -6.61
C ILE A 289 9.62 -18.76 -7.72
N ASP A 290 10.84 -19.07 -8.12
CA ASP A 290 11.52 -18.48 -9.27
C ASP A 290 11.69 -19.54 -10.37
N HIS A 291 10.84 -19.46 -11.40
CA HIS A 291 10.66 -20.51 -12.40
C HIS A 291 10.91 -20.01 -13.82
N GLN A 292 12.11 -20.28 -14.32
CA GLN A 292 12.63 -19.77 -15.59
C GLN A 292 12.80 -20.87 -16.64
N THR A 293 11.71 -21.56 -17.00
CA THR A 293 11.71 -22.66 -17.99
C THR A 293 10.80 -22.27 -19.18
N GLU A 294 11.39 -21.71 -20.23
CA GLU A 294 10.69 -20.90 -21.25
C GLU A 294 9.71 -21.64 -22.18
N LEU A 295 9.49 -22.95 -21.98
CA LEU A 295 8.52 -23.74 -22.75
C LEU A 295 7.11 -23.12 -22.70
N HIS A 296 6.39 -23.17 -23.82
CA HIS A 296 5.08 -22.52 -24.04
C HIS A 296 3.89 -23.17 -23.28
N THR A 297 4.16 -23.87 -22.17
CA THR A 297 3.14 -24.47 -21.28
C THR A 297 2.65 -23.48 -20.21
N GLY A 298 1.77 -23.92 -19.32
CA GLY A 298 1.37 -23.18 -18.13
C GLY A 298 2.37 -23.36 -16.98
N PHE A 299 2.47 -22.37 -16.09
CA PHE A 299 3.19 -22.53 -14.83
C PHE A 299 2.54 -23.60 -13.93
N PHE A 300 1.21 -23.54 -13.82
CA PHE A 300 0.37 -24.64 -13.33
C PHE A 300 -0.28 -25.36 -14.51
N PHE A 301 -0.02 -26.65 -14.66
CA PHE A 301 -0.47 -27.45 -15.80
C PHE A 301 -1.51 -28.50 -15.35
N ALA A 302 -2.75 -28.37 -15.82
CA ALA A 302 -3.86 -29.24 -15.43
C ALA A 302 -4.32 -30.10 -16.62
N TYR A 303 -3.63 -31.21 -16.83
CA TYR A 303 -3.87 -32.13 -17.97
C TYR A 303 -4.48 -33.49 -17.57
N GLY A 304 -4.15 -33.98 -16.37
CA GLY A 304 -4.59 -35.29 -15.89
C GLY A 304 -6.10 -35.53 -15.90
N THR A 305 -6.53 -36.67 -16.44
CA THR A 305 -7.96 -37.05 -16.54
C THR A 305 -8.44 -37.97 -15.41
N GLY A 306 -7.56 -38.33 -14.47
CA GLY A 306 -7.86 -39.23 -13.36
C GLY A 306 -8.73 -38.58 -12.28
N GLY A 307 -9.56 -39.37 -11.59
CA GLY A 307 -10.43 -38.88 -10.52
C GLY A 307 -11.70 -39.70 -10.39
N SER A 308 -12.46 -39.45 -9.32
CA SER A 308 -13.79 -40.05 -9.12
C SER A 308 -14.81 -39.47 -10.11
N ALA A 309 -15.82 -40.28 -10.47
CA ALA A 309 -16.97 -39.79 -11.24
C ALA A 309 -17.62 -38.62 -10.49
N GLY A 310 -17.65 -37.43 -11.11
CA GLY A 310 -18.16 -36.20 -10.50
C GLY A 310 -17.10 -35.15 -10.13
N SER A 311 -15.81 -35.41 -10.40
CA SER A 311 -14.80 -34.32 -10.42
C SER A 311 -15.24 -33.24 -11.42
N ASP A 312 -15.16 -31.97 -11.02
CA ASP A 312 -15.50 -30.83 -11.89
C ASP A 312 -14.36 -30.44 -12.83
N GLY A 313 -13.21 -31.13 -12.74
CA GLY A 313 -12.06 -30.93 -13.60
C GLY A 313 -11.42 -29.55 -13.49
N ARG A 314 -11.62 -28.84 -12.37
CA ARG A 314 -11.08 -27.48 -12.15
C ARG A 314 -9.75 -27.49 -11.43
N LEU A 315 -8.81 -26.69 -11.92
CA LEU A 315 -7.58 -26.35 -11.22
C LEU A 315 -7.90 -25.38 -10.07
N ARG A 316 -7.47 -25.73 -8.86
CA ARG A 316 -7.65 -24.95 -7.64
C ARG A 316 -6.29 -24.50 -7.12
N ILE A 317 -6.13 -23.20 -7.00
CA ILE A 317 -4.97 -22.57 -6.38
C ILE A 317 -5.51 -21.81 -5.18
N THR A 318 -5.04 -22.14 -3.98
CA THR A 318 -5.48 -21.51 -2.74
C THR A 318 -4.27 -20.94 -2.02
N VAL A 319 -4.29 -19.64 -1.74
CA VAL A 319 -3.40 -18.98 -0.79
C VAL A 319 -4.24 -18.74 0.46
N GLU A 320 -4.01 -19.55 1.50
CA GLU A 320 -4.78 -19.49 2.75
C GLU A 320 -4.43 -18.26 3.59
N GLU A 321 -5.14 -18.10 4.70
CA GLU A 321 -5.07 -16.90 5.54
C GLU A 321 -3.63 -16.58 5.96
N ASN A 322 -3.24 -15.31 5.91
CA ASN A 322 -1.90 -14.84 6.27
C ASN A 322 -0.73 -15.49 5.48
N ALA A 323 -0.98 -16.29 4.45
CA ALA A 323 0.08 -16.89 3.64
C ALA A 323 0.67 -15.87 2.64
N GLU A 324 1.96 -15.97 2.38
CA GLU A 324 2.71 -15.09 1.46
C GLU A 324 3.30 -15.92 0.32
N VAL A 325 2.93 -15.59 -0.92
CA VAL A 325 3.37 -16.30 -2.12
C VAL A 325 3.96 -15.33 -3.13
N HIS A 326 5.22 -15.56 -3.49
CA HIS A 326 5.95 -14.78 -4.48
C HIS A 326 6.34 -15.68 -5.65
N ILE A 327 5.77 -15.43 -6.83
CA ILE A 327 6.09 -16.15 -8.06
C ILE A 327 6.74 -15.21 -9.07
N ILE A 328 7.93 -15.57 -9.53
CA ILE A 328 8.60 -14.98 -10.68
C ILE A 328 8.68 -16.06 -11.75
N SER A 329 8.09 -15.84 -12.93
CA SER A 329 8.04 -16.88 -13.96
C SER A 329 8.26 -16.37 -15.37
N SER A 330 9.01 -17.13 -16.18
CA SER A 330 9.12 -16.90 -17.63
C SER A 330 7.99 -17.55 -18.46
N LYS A 331 7.11 -18.35 -17.82
CA LYS A 331 6.01 -19.03 -18.49
C LYS A 331 5.02 -18.01 -19.04
N GLN A 332 4.60 -18.20 -20.28
CA GLN A 332 3.62 -17.31 -20.91
C GLN A 332 2.25 -17.40 -20.24
N ASN A 333 1.81 -18.61 -19.89
CA ASN A 333 0.54 -18.85 -19.24
C ASN A 333 0.75 -19.10 -17.74
N PHE A 334 -0.03 -18.45 -16.88
CA PHE A 334 -0.06 -18.77 -15.46
C PHE A 334 -0.67 -20.16 -15.22
N THR A 335 -1.73 -20.49 -15.96
CA THR A 335 -2.38 -21.81 -15.94
C THR A 335 -2.60 -22.38 -17.34
N PHE A 336 -2.75 -23.70 -17.43
CA PHE A 336 -3.07 -24.39 -18.68
C PHE A 336 -3.99 -25.60 -18.45
N GLY A 337 -4.88 -25.88 -19.39
CA GLY A 337 -5.57 -27.17 -19.51
C GLY A 337 -6.97 -27.25 -18.89
N ALA A 338 -7.21 -26.59 -17.75
CA ALA A 338 -8.49 -26.62 -17.02
C ALA A 338 -9.04 -25.23 -16.66
N ASP A 339 -10.34 -25.15 -16.39
CA ASP A 339 -10.93 -23.97 -15.74
C ASP A 339 -10.35 -23.81 -14.33
N VAL A 340 -10.20 -22.56 -13.88
CA VAL A 340 -9.43 -22.21 -12.69
C VAL A 340 -10.31 -21.55 -11.63
N ILE A 341 -10.14 -22.00 -10.39
CA ILE A 341 -10.56 -21.27 -9.19
C ILE A 341 -9.29 -20.90 -8.43
N PHE A 342 -8.99 -19.62 -8.39
CA PHE A 342 -7.86 -19.08 -7.67
C PHE A 342 -8.39 -18.26 -6.48
N THR A 343 -8.08 -18.68 -5.26
CA THR A 343 -8.52 -17.99 -4.03
C THR A 343 -7.31 -17.42 -3.30
N ILE A 344 -7.38 -16.14 -2.95
CA ILE A 344 -6.45 -15.42 -2.08
C ILE A 344 -7.26 -15.03 -0.84
N ALA A 345 -7.02 -15.74 0.26
CA ALA A 345 -7.81 -15.65 1.50
C ALA A 345 -7.49 -14.41 2.34
N ASP A 346 -8.15 -14.26 3.50
CA ASP A 346 -8.01 -13.07 4.35
C ASP A 346 -6.54 -12.81 4.70
N SER A 347 -6.12 -11.55 4.56
CA SER A 347 -4.78 -11.07 4.92
C SER A 347 -3.62 -11.79 4.19
N ALA A 348 -3.92 -12.64 3.20
CA ALA A 348 -2.93 -13.31 2.37
C ALA A 348 -2.28 -12.34 1.38
N LYS A 349 -1.03 -12.63 1.01
CA LYS A 349 -0.25 -11.84 0.05
C LYS A 349 0.14 -12.70 -1.14
N PHE A 350 -0.26 -12.27 -2.33
CA PHE A 350 0.11 -12.90 -3.58
C PHE A 350 0.82 -11.91 -4.49
N PHE A 351 2.01 -12.28 -4.95
CA PHE A 351 2.77 -11.53 -5.93
C PHE A 351 3.14 -12.43 -7.10
N TYR A 352 2.83 -11.97 -8.31
CA TYR A 352 3.26 -12.59 -9.55
C TYR A 352 3.99 -11.60 -10.43
N GLN A 353 5.15 -12.00 -10.94
CA GLN A 353 5.91 -11.26 -11.94
C GLN A 353 6.25 -12.13 -13.15
N GLN A 354 5.84 -11.64 -14.32
CA GLN A 354 6.29 -12.15 -15.61
C GLN A 354 7.73 -11.69 -15.87
N ALA A 355 8.66 -12.65 -15.89
CA ALA A 355 10.09 -12.40 -16.04
C ALA A 355 10.53 -12.28 -17.49
N ALA A 356 9.86 -12.99 -18.41
CA ALA A 356 10.19 -12.92 -19.83
C ALA A 356 9.58 -11.67 -20.47
N ASN A 357 10.18 -11.18 -21.57
CA ASN A 357 9.68 -10.04 -22.34
C ASN A 357 8.40 -10.40 -23.14
N ARG A 358 7.31 -10.69 -22.43
CA ARG A 358 6.02 -11.13 -22.98
C ARG A 358 4.88 -10.83 -21.99
N PRO A 359 3.62 -10.76 -22.42
CA PRO A 359 2.50 -10.55 -21.51
C PRO A 359 2.24 -11.77 -20.60
N LEU A 360 1.72 -11.52 -19.41
CA LEU A 360 1.03 -12.51 -18.59
C LEU A 360 -0.29 -12.90 -19.26
N ILE A 361 -0.49 -14.21 -19.45
CA ILE A 361 -1.76 -14.80 -19.83
C ILE A 361 -2.28 -15.64 -18.66
N PHE A 362 -3.44 -15.27 -18.07
CA PHE A 362 -3.99 -16.04 -16.93
C PHE A 362 -4.24 -17.52 -17.27
N SER A 363 -4.84 -17.78 -18.43
CA SER A 363 -5.05 -19.13 -18.94
C SER A 363 -5.00 -19.18 -20.47
N ASN A 364 -4.60 -20.32 -21.04
CA ASN A 364 -4.46 -20.50 -22.49
C ASN A 364 -5.79 -20.40 -23.26
N ALA A 365 -6.88 -20.92 -22.69
CA ALA A 365 -8.21 -20.92 -23.29
C ALA A 365 -9.34 -21.12 -22.27
N ARG A 366 -9.02 -21.24 -20.98
CA ARG A 366 -9.96 -21.66 -19.94
C ARG A 366 -10.44 -20.49 -19.10
N SER A 367 -11.61 -20.65 -18.49
CA SER A 367 -12.17 -19.62 -17.63
C SER A 367 -11.42 -19.57 -16.31
N THR A 368 -11.13 -18.37 -15.81
CA THR A 368 -10.43 -18.15 -14.55
C THR A 368 -11.28 -17.30 -13.63
N THR A 369 -11.64 -17.85 -12.47
CA THR A 369 -12.28 -17.12 -11.38
C THR A 369 -11.26 -16.87 -10.29
N ILE A 370 -11.06 -15.60 -9.94
CA ILE A 370 -10.11 -15.15 -8.92
C ILE A 370 -10.92 -14.54 -7.77
N ASN A 371 -10.89 -15.17 -6.60
CA ASN A 371 -11.52 -14.68 -5.38
C ASN A 371 -10.46 -14.04 -4.50
N ILE A 372 -10.69 -12.79 -4.09
CA ILE A 372 -9.75 -12.03 -3.26
C ILE A 372 -10.52 -11.53 -2.05
N GLU A 373 -10.17 -12.08 -0.90
CA GLU A 373 -10.87 -11.85 0.37
C GLU A 373 -10.32 -10.64 1.14
N LYS A 374 -10.88 -10.47 2.33
CA LYS A 374 -10.66 -9.31 3.19
C LYS A 374 -9.17 -9.07 3.45
N ASN A 375 -8.73 -7.81 3.45
CA ASN A 375 -7.35 -7.40 3.74
C ASN A 375 -6.25 -8.04 2.87
N ALA A 376 -6.60 -8.87 1.89
CA ALA A 376 -5.65 -9.55 1.02
C ALA A 376 -4.95 -8.55 0.10
N GLN A 377 -3.73 -8.92 -0.30
CA GLN A 377 -2.90 -8.14 -1.21
C GLN A 377 -2.57 -8.98 -2.44
N ALA A 378 -2.86 -8.47 -3.62
CA ALA A 378 -2.57 -9.16 -4.87
C ALA A 378 -1.82 -8.24 -5.84
N THR A 379 -0.69 -8.69 -6.37
CA THR A 379 0.09 -7.95 -7.38
C THR A 379 0.34 -8.82 -8.61
N PHE A 380 0.00 -8.27 -9.78
CA PHE A 380 0.25 -8.88 -11.09
C PHE A 380 1.11 -7.94 -11.94
N LEU A 381 2.40 -8.27 -12.06
CA LEU A 381 3.33 -7.57 -12.93
C LEU A 381 3.49 -8.35 -14.23
N SER A 382 3.13 -7.72 -15.35
CA SER A 382 3.14 -8.31 -16.68
C SER A 382 4.09 -7.54 -17.58
N HIS A 383 4.95 -8.22 -18.34
CA HIS A 383 5.81 -7.57 -19.34
C HIS A 383 5.06 -7.39 -20.68
N GLY A 384 3.91 -6.73 -20.61
CA GLY A 384 2.96 -6.52 -21.70
C GLY A 384 1.54 -6.38 -21.16
N ARG A 385 0.57 -6.16 -22.05
CA ARG A 385 -0.86 -6.10 -21.67
C ARG A 385 -1.32 -7.44 -21.08
N ILE A 386 -1.86 -7.40 -19.86
CA ILE A 386 -2.41 -8.57 -19.17
C ILE A 386 -3.54 -9.16 -20.02
N ASN A 387 -3.51 -10.48 -20.21
CA ASN A 387 -4.40 -11.17 -21.13
C ASN A 387 -4.91 -12.48 -20.52
N SER A 388 -5.83 -13.13 -21.24
CA SER A 388 -6.28 -14.49 -21.02
C SER A 388 -6.88 -15.02 -22.32
N GLY A 389 -6.77 -16.32 -22.59
CA GLY A 389 -7.46 -16.98 -23.69
C GLY A 389 -8.93 -17.26 -23.40
N GLY A 390 -9.30 -17.40 -22.12
CA GLY A 390 -10.69 -17.52 -21.66
C GLY A 390 -11.14 -16.34 -20.81
N ASN A 391 -12.38 -16.38 -20.32
CA ASN A 391 -12.94 -15.33 -19.47
C ASN A 391 -12.19 -15.25 -18.13
N VAL A 392 -11.97 -14.03 -17.63
CA VAL A 392 -11.43 -13.79 -16.28
C VAL A 392 -12.43 -13.02 -15.47
N THR A 393 -12.73 -13.52 -14.28
CA THR A 393 -13.64 -12.90 -13.31
C THR A 393 -12.92 -12.70 -11.98
N PHE A 394 -12.77 -11.45 -11.57
CA PHE A 394 -12.35 -11.09 -10.22
C PHE A 394 -13.58 -10.92 -9.34
N ASN A 395 -13.63 -11.66 -8.24
CA ASN A 395 -14.58 -11.48 -7.14
C ASN A 395 -13.81 -10.93 -5.95
N VAL A 396 -14.09 -9.70 -5.55
CA VAL A 396 -13.31 -9.00 -4.54
C VAL A 396 -14.21 -8.68 -3.34
N ASN A 397 -13.73 -9.00 -2.15
CA ASN A 397 -14.45 -8.85 -0.90
C ASN A 397 -13.54 -8.16 0.12
N GLU A 398 -13.57 -6.83 0.17
CA GLU A 398 -12.76 -6.01 1.06
C GLU A 398 -11.21 -6.20 1.02
N PRO A 399 -10.54 -6.38 -0.15
CA PRO A 399 -9.08 -6.54 -0.18
C PRO A 399 -8.35 -5.26 0.26
N ASP A 400 -7.11 -5.36 0.74
CA ASP A 400 -6.32 -4.14 0.98
C ASP A 400 -6.01 -3.40 -0.32
N PHE A 401 -5.43 -4.15 -1.27
CA PHE A 401 -5.21 -3.68 -2.63
C PHE A 401 -5.05 -4.83 -3.63
N ILE A 402 -5.33 -4.51 -4.89
CA ILE A 402 -5.01 -5.32 -6.07
C ILE A 402 -4.28 -4.42 -7.06
N ARG A 403 -3.02 -4.76 -7.37
CA ARG A 403 -2.15 -4.02 -8.26
C ARG A 403 -2.01 -4.77 -9.59
N PHE A 404 -2.23 -4.03 -10.68
CA PHE A 404 -1.96 -4.47 -12.04
C PHE A 404 -0.95 -3.53 -12.68
N GLN A 405 0.11 -4.09 -13.27
CA GLN A 405 1.10 -3.29 -13.97
C GLN A 405 1.58 -3.97 -15.25
N ASN A 406 1.62 -3.19 -16.32
CA ASN A 406 2.37 -3.49 -17.53
C ASN A 406 3.76 -2.83 -17.40
N THR A 407 4.78 -3.65 -17.16
CA THR A 407 6.18 -3.24 -17.04
C THR A 407 6.89 -3.15 -18.40
N GLY A 408 6.24 -3.63 -19.47
CA GLY A 408 6.80 -3.61 -20.81
C GLY A 408 6.72 -2.26 -21.52
N ASN A 409 7.22 -2.24 -22.76
CA ASN A 409 7.22 -1.03 -23.59
C ASN A 409 5.91 -0.81 -24.36
N THR A 410 4.97 -1.75 -24.29
CA THR A 410 3.68 -1.66 -24.99
C THR A 410 2.70 -0.78 -24.23
N ASN A 411 1.84 -0.07 -24.96
CA ASN A 411 0.79 0.74 -24.38
C ASN A 411 -0.44 -0.11 -24.01
N GLY A 412 -1.12 0.27 -22.93
CA GLY A 412 -2.32 -0.40 -22.42
C GLY A 412 -2.00 -1.39 -21.30
N LEU A 413 -2.99 -1.71 -20.47
CA LEU A 413 -2.85 -2.56 -19.30
C LEU A 413 -3.55 -3.90 -19.53
N PHE A 414 -4.75 -3.86 -20.10
CA PHE A 414 -5.59 -5.04 -20.33
C PHE A 414 -5.80 -5.30 -21.81
N ALA A 415 -5.36 -6.45 -22.32
CA ALA A 415 -5.56 -6.85 -23.72
C ALA A 415 -7.02 -7.24 -24.04
N ARG A 416 -7.79 -7.58 -23.01
CA ARG A 416 -9.21 -7.96 -23.10
C ARG A 416 -9.97 -7.45 -21.89
N ASN A 417 -11.28 -7.36 -22.04
CA ASN A 417 -12.21 -7.06 -20.97
C ASN A 417 -12.25 -8.21 -19.96
N MET A 418 -12.15 -7.89 -18.67
CA MET A 418 -12.30 -8.85 -17.57
C MET A 418 -13.48 -8.43 -16.69
N ALA A 419 -14.20 -9.39 -16.10
CA ALA A 419 -15.25 -9.08 -15.15
C ALA A 419 -14.63 -8.76 -13.78
N PHE A 420 -15.17 -7.76 -13.10
CA PHE A 420 -14.75 -7.36 -11.76
C PHE A 420 -15.98 -7.08 -10.89
N ASN A 421 -16.17 -7.94 -9.91
CA ASN A 421 -17.32 -7.93 -9.01
C ASN A 421 -16.84 -7.53 -7.62
N ARG A 422 -17.19 -6.32 -7.18
CA ARG A 422 -17.07 -5.92 -5.79
C ARG A 422 -18.24 -6.52 -5.02
N LEU A 423 -17.97 -7.38 -4.05
CA LEU A 423 -18.97 -8.13 -3.30
C LEU A 423 -19.40 -7.43 -1.99
N ASP A 424 -18.58 -6.50 -1.50
CA ASP A 424 -18.77 -5.75 -0.26
C ASP A 424 -19.38 -4.35 -0.46
N GLY A 425 -19.63 -3.65 0.65
CA GLY A 425 -20.19 -2.29 0.68
C GLY A 425 -21.72 -2.25 0.55
N ILE A 426 -22.26 -1.03 0.46
CA ILE A 426 -23.68 -0.76 0.23
C ILE A 426 -23.88 -0.42 -1.26
N LEU A 427 -24.94 -0.96 -1.86
CA LEU A 427 -25.20 -0.81 -3.29
C LEU A 427 -25.30 0.68 -3.67
N GLY A 428 -24.39 1.14 -4.52
CA GLY A 428 -24.36 2.50 -5.04
C GLY A 428 -23.57 3.52 -4.19
N GLU A 429 -23.14 3.16 -2.98
CA GLU A 429 -22.32 4.04 -2.13
C GLU A 429 -20.84 4.01 -2.55
N VAL A 430 -20.18 5.16 -2.51
CA VAL A 430 -18.78 5.39 -2.94
C VAL A 430 -17.91 5.85 -1.77
N GLY A 431 -16.59 5.94 -1.97
CA GLY A 431 -15.62 6.37 -0.95
C GLY A 431 -14.86 5.22 -0.28
N ASP A 432 -15.44 4.02 -0.24
CA ASP A 432 -14.80 2.86 0.38
C ASP A 432 -13.68 2.25 -0.44
N TYR A 433 -13.76 2.31 -1.77
CA TYR A 433 -12.81 1.68 -2.69
C TYR A 433 -12.66 2.47 -3.97
N GLN A 434 -11.43 2.53 -4.47
CA GLN A 434 -11.05 3.35 -5.60
C GLN A 434 -10.03 2.65 -6.49
N PHE A 435 -10.07 2.94 -7.79
CA PHE A 435 -8.95 2.71 -8.68
C PHE A 435 -8.07 3.93 -8.77
N TYR A 436 -6.79 3.77 -8.47
CA TYR A 436 -5.76 4.76 -8.74
C TYR A 436 -4.93 4.36 -9.96
N TYR A 437 -4.66 5.33 -10.83
CA TYR A 437 -3.95 5.09 -12.08
C TYR A 437 -3.29 6.34 -12.65
N LEU A 438 -2.31 6.16 -13.54
CA LEU A 438 -1.63 7.27 -14.21
C LEU A 438 -2.25 7.54 -15.59
N ASN A 439 -2.53 8.81 -15.89
CA ASN A 439 -3.01 9.23 -17.21
C ASN A 439 -1.86 9.45 -18.23
N GLN A 440 -2.17 9.95 -19.43
CA GLN A 440 -1.16 10.19 -20.49
C GLN A 440 -0.01 11.08 -20.04
N ALA A 441 -0.31 12.09 -19.24
CA ALA A 441 0.65 13.05 -18.73
C ALA A 441 1.39 12.54 -17.49
N GLN A 442 1.21 11.27 -17.10
CA GLN A 442 1.73 10.67 -15.86
C GLN A 442 1.15 11.32 -14.60
N ASN A 443 0.01 11.99 -14.70
CA ASN A 443 -0.69 12.49 -13.52
C ASN A 443 -1.49 11.36 -12.89
N LEU A 444 -1.41 11.25 -11.57
CA LEU A 444 -2.26 10.36 -10.79
C LEU A 444 -3.73 10.78 -10.95
N GLN A 445 -4.57 9.80 -11.22
CA GLN A 445 -6.02 9.91 -11.33
C GLN A 445 -6.65 8.87 -10.42
N ARG A 446 -7.89 9.15 -10.00
CA ARG A 446 -8.72 8.20 -9.25
C ARG A 446 -10.04 7.93 -9.97
N ARG A 447 -10.66 6.83 -9.61
CA ARG A 447 -12.04 6.48 -9.97
C ARG A 447 -12.68 5.75 -8.80
N GLU A 448 -13.75 6.30 -8.24
CA GLU A 448 -14.55 5.63 -7.21
C GLU A 448 -15.16 4.33 -7.74
N VAL A 449 -15.28 3.32 -6.87
CA VAL A 449 -15.96 2.07 -7.16
C VAL A 449 -17.12 1.90 -6.21
N PRO A 450 -18.38 1.98 -6.68
CA PRO A 450 -19.54 1.80 -5.81
C PRO A 450 -19.57 0.43 -5.12
N GLY A 451 -20.18 0.34 -3.94
CA GLY A 451 -20.40 -0.94 -3.25
C GLY A 451 -21.31 -1.87 -4.04
N ARG A 452 -21.09 -3.19 -3.87
CA ARG A 452 -21.86 -4.29 -4.49
C ARG A 452 -22.11 -4.11 -5.99
N VAL A 453 -21.05 -3.80 -6.74
CA VAL A 453 -21.13 -3.52 -8.18
C VAL A 453 -20.36 -4.54 -9.01
N SER A 454 -20.92 -4.88 -10.17
CA SER A 454 -20.20 -5.59 -11.24
C SER A 454 -19.82 -4.59 -12.33
N GLN A 455 -18.54 -4.54 -12.66
CA GLN A 455 -17.99 -3.68 -13.71
C GLN A 455 -17.02 -4.46 -14.59
N THR A 456 -16.63 -3.83 -15.71
CA THR A 456 -15.59 -4.37 -16.58
C THR A 456 -14.25 -3.75 -16.22
N LEU A 457 -13.20 -4.55 -16.13
CA LEU A 457 -11.81 -4.10 -16.18
C LEU A 457 -11.35 -4.12 -17.63
N ALA A 458 -11.14 -2.92 -18.18
CA ALA A 458 -10.60 -2.70 -19.51
C ALA A 458 -9.98 -1.30 -19.58
N ASP A 459 -9.01 -1.11 -20.48
CA ASP A 459 -8.31 0.18 -20.64
C ASP A 459 -9.27 1.35 -20.90
N ASN A 460 -10.37 1.11 -21.65
CA ASN A 460 -11.36 2.14 -21.99
C ASN A 460 -12.27 2.56 -20.82
N GLN A 461 -12.18 1.91 -19.67
CA GLN A 461 -12.91 2.29 -18.45
C GLN A 461 -12.13 3.32 -17.62
N PHE A 462 -10.89 3.60 -18.02
CA PHE A 462 -10.05 4.63 -17.45
C PHE A 462 -10.00 5.80 -18.44
N SER A 463 -9.68 7.01 -17.95
CA SER A 463 -9.55 8.20 -18.80
C SER A 463 -8.39 8.09 -19.83
N HIS A 464 -7.67 6.97 -19.85
CA HIS A 464 -6.49 6.76 -20.67
C HIS A 464 -6.44 5.35 -21.28
N THR A 465 -6.39 5.27 -22.61
CA THR A 465 -6.33 4.00 -23.37
C THR A 465 -4.94 3.35 -23.37
N ALA A 466 -3.89 4.07 -22.97
CA ALA A 466 -2.52 3.56 -22.85
C ALA A 466 -2.09 3.41 -21.36
N LEU A 467 -3.03 3.01 -20.51
CA LEU A 467 -2.83 2.72 -19.09
C LEU A 467 -1.65 1.76 -18.88
N ARG A 468 -0.73 2.04 -17.96
CA ARG A 468 0.38 1.11 -17.62
C ARG A 468 0.27 0.50 -16.24
N GLN A 469 -0.49 1.14 -15.35
CA GLN A 469 -0.67 0.67 -14.00
C GLN A 469 -2.04 1.10 -13.48
N ALA A 470 -2.68 0.21 -12.75
CA ALA A 470 -3.89 0.49 -11.99
C ALA A 470 -3.84 -0.25 -10.66
N VAL A 471 -4.27 0.43 -9.61
CA VAL A 471 -4.34 -0.10 -8.26
C VAL A 471 -5.76 0.04 -7.77
N TYR A 472 -6.44 -1.08 -7.55
CA TYR A 472 -7.68 -1.11 -6.77
C TYR A 472 -7.31 -1.15 -5.30
N GLN A 473 -7.80 -0.24 -4.47
CA GLN A 473 -7.49 -0.26 -3.04
C GLN A 473 -8.58 0.39 -2.21
N LYS A 474 -8.61 0.04 -0.93
CA LYS A 474 -9.51 0.67 0.04
C LYS A 474 -9.28 2.19 0.07
N GLY A 475 -10.33 2.99 0.10
CA GLY A 475 -10.27 4.43 0.34
C GLY A 475 -9.92 4.71 1.80
N ILE A 476 -9.65 5.98 2.12
CA ILE A 476 -9.46 6.39 3.52
C ILE A 476 -10.81 6.77 4.12
N GLN A 477 -11.13 6.19 5.27
CA GLN A 477 -12.24 6.62 6.10
C GLN A 477 -11.69 7.41 7.29
N VAL A 478 -12.29 8.55 7.61
CA VAL A 478 -11.79 9.45 8.65
C VAL A 478 -12.81 9.59 9.78
N THR A 479 -12.32 9.70 11.00
CA THR A 479 -13.13 10.09 12.15
C THR A 479 -12.53 11.37 12.71
N TRP A 480 -13.32 12.43 12.74
CA TRP A 480 -12.86 13.75 13.11
C TRP A 480 -13.98 14.55 13.76
N ASP A 481 -13.62 15.57 14.53
CA ASP A 481 -14.57 16.47 15.15
C ASP A 481 -14.03 17.90 15.33
N ASN A 482 -14.91 18.79 15.77
CA ASN A 482 -14.61 20.19 16.01
C ASN A 482 -14.83 20.55 17.48
N VAL A 483 -13.88 21.31 18.04
CA VAL A 483 -13.99 21.90 19.37
C VAL A 483 -13.98 23.42 19.20
N VAL A 484 -15.06 24.06 19.66
CA VAL A 484 -15.21 25.52 19.64
C VAL A 484 -14.95 26.05 21.04
N ASP A 485 -14.14 27.11 21.14
CA ASP A 485 -13.87 27.81 22.40
C ASP A 485 -14.08 29.31 22.21
N VAL A 486 -15.11 29.84 22.88
CA VAL A 486 -15.53 31.24 22.80
C VAL A 486 -15.59 31.84 24.19
N GLY A 487 -14.92 32.98 24.35
CA GLY A 487 -14.85 33.75 25.59
C GLY A 487 -14.45 35.20 25.33
N ILE A 488 -14.13 35.95 26.38
CA ILE A 488 -13.66 37.34 26.25
C ILE A 488 -12.29 37.31 25.55
N GLY A 489 -12.18 37.99 24.42
CA GLY A 489 -10.94 38.06 23.62
C GLY A 489 -10.57 36.72 22.96
N LYS A 490 -11.45 35.72 23.04
CA LYS A 490 -11.20 34.36 22.54
C LYS A 490 -12.34 33.90 21.63
N SER A 491 -12.01 33.52 20.41
CA SER A 491 -12.94 32.82 19.52
C SER A 491 -12.14 31.92 18.60
N GLU A 492 -12.14 30.64 18.93
CA GLU A 492 -11.26 29.64 18.32
C GLU A 492 -12.05 28.39 17.92
N LEU A 493 -11.60 27.78 16.83
CA LEU A 493 -12.03 26.49 16.34
C LEU A 493 -10.81 25.58 16.22
N LEU A 494 -10.86 24.45 16.89
CA LEU A 494 -9.93 23.34 16.72
C LEU A 494 -10.62 22.21 15.99
N THR A 495 -10.18 21.91 14.78
CA THR A 495 -10.58 20.69 14.06
C THR A 495 -9.56 19.61 14.36
N LYS A 496 -10.02 18.42 14.77
CA LYS A 496 -9.17 17.29 15.14
C LYS A 496 -9.62 16.03 14.43
N ILE A 497 -8.68 15.34 13.78
CA ILE A 497 -8.85 14.00 13.25
C ILE A 497 -8.40 13.02 14.33
N ASP A 498 -9.32 12.21 14.85
CA ASP A 498 -9.04 11.25 15.92
C ASP A 498 -8.40 9.97 15.37
N SER A 499 -8.84 9.52 14.20
CA SER A 499 -8.30 8.33 13.53
C SER A 499 -8.65 8.32 12.04
N TYR A 500 -7.92 7.52 11.27
CA TYR A 500 -8.28 7.16 9.91
C TYR A 500 -8.03 5.66 9.67
N GLU A 501 -8.81 5.06 8.78
CA GLU A 501 -8.67 3.66 8.38
C GLU A 501 -8.42 3.56 6.87
N PRO A 502 -7.53 2.65 6.40
CA PRO A 502 -6.77 1.68 7.21
C PRO A 502 -5.63 2.31 8.03
N ALA A 503 -5.58 2.04 9.33
CA ALA A 503 -4.61 2.66 10.25
C ALA A 503 -3.14 2.30 9.93
N ARG A 504 -2.90 1.19 9.23
CA ARG A 504 -1.56 0.77 8.78
C ARG A 504 -0.97 1.64 7.66
N ARG A 505 -1.77 2.52 7.04
CA ARG A 505 -1.28 3.40 5.96
C ARG A 505 -0.56 4.60 6.53
N ILE A 506 0.52 5.01 5.88
CA ILE A 506 1.28 6.19 6.29
C ILE A 506 0.55 7.43 5.79
N LEU A 507 0.19 8.32 6.73
CA LEU A 507 -0.36 9.63 6.41
C LEU A 507 0.59 10.40 5.48
N THR A 508 0.10 10.78 4.31
CA THR A 508 0.88 11.57 3.34
C THR A 508 0.41 13.01 3.29
N LYS A 509 -0.89 13.27 3.55
CA LYS A 509 -1.48 14.61 3.46
C LYS A 509 -2.80 14.70 4.22
N VAL A 510 -3.09 15.88 4.74
CA VAL A 510 -4.40 16.31 5.22
C VAL A 510 -4.70 17.67 4.60
N ASP A 511 -5.89 17.81 4.04
CA ASP A 511 -6.41 19.08 3.55
C ASP A 511 -7.60 19.51 4.41
N TYR A 512 -7.56 20.77 4.83
CA TYR A 512 -8.63 21.41 5.58
C TYR A 512 -9.16 22.63 4.85
N LYS A 513 -10.47 22.87 4.92
CA LYS A 513 -11.10 24.13 4.48
C LYS A 513 -12.14 24.58 5.49
N LEU A 514 -12.24 25.89 5.70
CA LEU A 514 -13.26 26.54 6.52
C LEU A 514 -13.99 27.56 5.66
N SER A 515 -15.31 27.48 5.63
CA SER A 515 -16.14 28.38 4.84
C SER A 515 -17.35 28.89 5.63
N THR A 516 -17.78 30.13 5.41
CA THR A 516 -19.03 30.69 5.96
C THR A 516 -20.27 30.27 5.15
N GLU A 517 -20.06 29.69 3.97
CA GLU A 517 -21.09 29.21 3.05
C GLU A 517 -20.79 27.77 2.62
N ARG A 518 -21.81 26.99 2.27
CA ARG A 518 -21.56 25.66 1.71
C ARG A 518 -20.86 25.78 0.37
N LEU A 519 -19.79 25.02 0.17
CA LEU A 519 -19.07 24.96 -1.11
C LEU A 519 -19.81 24.13 -2.17
N TRP A 520 -20.84 23.39 -1.77
CA TRP A 520 -21.73 22.64 -2.64
C TRP A 520 -23.19 22.78 -2.20
N SER A 521 -24.07 23.03 -3.16
CA SER A 521 -25.50 23.26 -2.92
C SER A 521 -26.41 22.12 -3.38
N GLY A 522 -25.86 21.05 -3.98
CA GLY A 522 -26.61 19.87 -4.37
C GLY A 522 -26.83 18.89 -3.22
N ASP A 523 -27.56 17.81 -3.52
CA ASP A 523 -28.12 16.93 -2.48
C ASP A 523 -27.10 16.00 -1.81
N SER A 524 -26.00 15.66 -2.49
CA SER A 524 -24.97 14.76 -1.94
C SER A 524 -23.55 15.31 -2.10
N ILE A 525 -22.84 15.39 -0.97
CA ILE A 525 -21.42 15.72 -0.91
C ILE A 525 -20.53 14.64 -1.53
N THR A 526 -21.02 13.39 -1.62
CA THR A 526 -20.24 12.27 -2.17
C THR A 526 -20.25 12.22 -3.70
N SER A 527 -20.97 13.12 -4.37
CA SER A 527 -20.99 13.18 -5.83
C SER A 527 -19.68 13.72 -6.42
N ASP A 528 -19.29 13.26 -7.60
CA ASP A 528 -18.08 13.72 -8.30
C ASP A 528 -18.04 15.25 -8.46
N SER A 529 -19.20 15.87 -8.76
CA SER A 529 -19.33 17.32 -8.88
C SER A 529 -19.10 18.05 -7.55
N ALA A 530 -19.59 17.51 -6.44
CA ALA A 530 -19.37 18.07 -5.11
C ALA A 530 -17.90 17.95 -4.70
N GLN A 531 -17.32 16.76 -4.86
CA GLN A 531 -15.91 16.51 -4.56
C GLN A 531 -14.98 17.42 -5.37
N ALA A 532 -15.26 17.60 -6.67
CA ALA A 532 -14.50 18.50 -7.53
C ALA A 532 -14.69 19.98 -7.16
N ALA A 533 -15.92 20.42 -6.84
CA ALA A 533 -16.19 21.79 -6.42
C ALA A 533 -15.46 22.12 -5.11
N ILE A 534 -15.51 21.22 -4.13
CA ILE A 534 -14.79 21.37 -2.86
C ILE A 534 -13.29 21.37 -3.12
N ASP A 535 -12.74 20.42 -3.89
CA ASP A 535 -11.30 20.35 -4.20
C ASP A 535 -10.77 21.65 -4.84
N GLN A 536 -11.51 22.21 -5.80
CA GLN A 536 -11.16 23.43 -6.53
C GLN A 536 -11.35 24.73 -5.73
N ALA A 537 -12.08 24.71 -4.61
CA ALA A 537 -12.28 25.90 -3.79
C ALA A 537 -10.96 26.39 -3.17
N THR A 538 -10.70 27.69 -3.27
CA THR A 538 -9.50 28.34 -2.74
C THR A 538 -9.89 29.51 -1.83
N LEU A 539 -8.91 30.23 -1.26
CA LEU A 539 -9.20 31.45 -0.48
C LEU A 539 -9.89 32.56 -1.30
N ASP A 540 -9.81 32.50 -2.64
CA ASP A 540 -10.51 33.43 -3.52
C ASP A 540 -11.98 33.00 -3.80
N THR A 541 -12.38 31.80 -3.36
CA THR A 541 -13.75 31.30 -3.49
C THR A 541 -14.64 31.95 -2.42
N SER A 542 -15.82 32.42 -2.84
CA SER A 542 -16.81 33.03 -1.93
C SER A 542 -17.05 32.15 -0.71
N GLY A 543 -17.03 32.77 0.48
CA GLY A 543 -17.25 32.11 1.76
C GLY A 543 -16.02 31.42 2.35
N VAL A 544 -15.00 31.04 1.58
CA VAL A 544 -13.80 30.39 2.13
C VAL A 544 -12.98 31.40 2.92
N VAL A 545 -12.80 31.14 4.21
CA VAL A 545 -12.06 32.03 5.13
C VAL A 545 -10.70 31.48 5.50
N ALA A 546 -10.50 30.16 5.43
CA ALA A 546 -9.22 29.53 5.70
C ALA A 546 -9.09 28.20 4.94
N ALA A 547 -7.87 27.86 4.55
CA ALA A 547 -7.54 26.56 3.97
C ALA A 547 -6.10 26.19 4.32
N GLU A 548 -5.85 24.91 4.61
CA GLU A 548 -4.52 24.40 4.93
C GLU A 548 -4.28 23.07 4.21
N LYS A 549 -3.04 22.88 3.76
CA LYS A 549 -2.51 21.57 3.33
C LYS A 549 -1.34 21.23 4.23
N SER A 550 -1.44 20.16 5.01
CA SER A 550 -0.38 19.77 5.95
C SER A 550 -0.36 18.26 6.15
N THR A 551 0.43 17.80 7.12
CA THR A 551 0.39 16.43 7.65
C THR A 551 -0.08 16.40 9.10
N ASN A 552 -0.57 17.54 9.61
CA ASN A 552 -1.06 17.64 10.98
C ASN A 552 -2.49 17.12 11.03
N LEU A 553 -2.79 16.31 12.05
CA LEU A 553 -4.16 15.83 12.33
C LEU A 553 -5.01 16.84 13.12
N SER A 554 -4.46 18.02 13.38
CA SER A 554 -5.13 19.10 14.10
C SER A 554 -4.94 20.42 13.38
N TRP A 555 -6.01 21.18 13.26
CA TRP A 555 -6.01 22.49 12.61
C TRP A 555 -6.71 23.52 13.47
N HIS A 556 -6.04 24.65 13.73
CA HIS A 556 -6.53 25.72 14.60
C HIS A 556 -6.85 26.96 13.79
N ASN A 557 -8.04 27.51 14.00
CA ASN A 557 -8.47 28.79 13.45
C ASN A 557 -8.91 29.70 14.60
N GLY A 558 -8.26 30.85 14.75
CA GLY A 558 -8.59 31.86 15.75
C GLY A 558 -9.31 33.07 15.16
N GLN A 559 -9.81 33.94 16.04
CA GLN A 559 -10.45 35.22 15.69
C GLN A 559 -11.67 35.05 14.76
N LEU A 560 -12.42 33.98 14.94
CA LEU A 560 -13.61 33.70 14.13
C LEU A 560 -14.78 34.57 14.58
N ARG A 561 -15.49 35.18 13.62
CA ARG A 561 -16.72 35.92 13.93
C ARG A 561 -17.84 34.96 14.33
N ALA A 562 -18.74 35.39 15.20
CA ALA A 562 -19.93 34.63 15.53
C ALA A 562 -20.77 34.35 14.27
N GLY A 563 -21.23 33.11 14.09
CA GLY A 563 -21.95 32.69 12.89
C GLY A 563 -21.79 31.21 12.57
N THR A 564 -22.42 30.79 11.47
CA THR A 564 -22.34 29.41 10.97
C THR A 564 -21.15 29.25 10.03
N TYR A 565 -20.42 28.15 10.19
CA TYR A 565 -19.34 27.75 9.30
C TYR A 565 -19.49 26.29 8.87
N TYR A 566 -18.79 25.93 7.81
CA TYR A 566 -18.68 24.60 7.25
C TYR A 566 -17.20 24.24 7.21
N VAL A 567 -16.85 23.17 7.93
CA VAL A 567 -15.50 22.61 7.98
C VAL A 567 -15.44 21.43 7.02
N TYR A 568 -14.39 21.40 6.21
CA TYR A 568 -14.12 20.33 5.26
C TYR A 568 -12.80 19.65 5.58
N VAL A 569 -12.80 18.31 5.56
CA VAL A 569 -11.61 17.50 5.82
C VAL A 569 -11.44 16.47 4.70
N GLN A 570 -10.21 16.32 4.23
CA GLN A 570 -9.79 15.19 3.39
C GLN A 570 -8.42 14.68 3.87
N VAL A 571 -8.25 13.35 3.88
CA VAL A 571 -7.00 12.70 4.29
C VAL A 571 -6.48 11.84 3.15
N ALA A 572 -5.18 11.91 2.90
CA ALA A 572 -4.46 10.98 2.03
C ALA A 572 -3.46 10.16 2.84
N ALA A 573 -3.41 8.85 2.57
CA ALA A 573 -2.42 7.96 3.15
C ALA A 573 -1.99 6.88 2.14
N ALA A 574 -0.74 6.43 2.26
CA ALA A 574 -0.12 5.50 1.34
C ALA A 574 0.20 4.14 1.99
N VAL A 575 0.30 3.10 1.16
CA VAL A 575 0.82 1.80 1.57
C VAL A 575 2.30 1.95 1.93
N ASN A 576 2.70 1.43 3.09
CA ASN A 576 4.08 1.57 3.60
C ASN A 576 5.07 0.62 2.91
N ASP A 577 4.66 -0.64 2.73
CA ASP A 577 5.58 -1.75 2.52
C ASP A 577 6.13 -1.86 1.08
N ASP A 578 5.63 -1.03 0.15
CA ASP A 578 6.06 -0.99 -1.25
C ASP A 578 6.30 0.47 -1.69
N PRO A 579 7.56 0.89 -1.91
CA PRO A 579 7.90 2.24 -2.36
C PRO A 579 7.20 2.65 -3.66
N GLN A 580 6.93 1.71 -4.57
CA GLN A 580 6.23 2.00 -5.81
C GLN A 580 4.74 2.26 -5.59
N MET A 581 4.18 1.76 -4.48
CA MET A 581 2.79 2.03 -4.07
C MET A 581 2.63 3.37 -3.36
N GLN A 582 3.72 3.99 -2.89
CA GLN A 582 3.66 5.31 -2.25
C GLN A 582 3.17 6.41 -3.20
N LEU A 583 3.41 6.26 -4.51
CA LEU A 583 2.87 7.16 -5.55
C LEU A 583 1.35 7.07 -5.70
N PHE A 584 0.72 6.02 -5.16
CA PHE A 584 -0.71 5.75 -5.26
C PHE A 584 -1.38 5.92 -3.89
N ALA A 585 -1.08 7.02 -3.19
CA ALA A 585 -1.75 7.33 -1.92
C ALA A 585 -3.28 7.34 -2.11
N SER A 586 -3.98 6.58 -1.29
CA SER A 586 -5.43 6.60 -1.23
C SER A 586 -5.91 7.82 -0.46
N GLU A 587 -7.06 8.36 -0.84
CA GLU A 587 -7.65 9.56 -0.26
C GLU A 587 -9.06 9.24 0.23
N SER A 588 -9.47 9.95 1.28
CA SER A 588 -10.87 9.98 1.69
C SER A 588 -11.67 10.84 0.72
N LEU A 589 -12.99 10.66 0.73
CA LEU A 589 -13.86 11.74 0.23
C LEU A 589 -13.69 12.97 1.13
N TRP A 590 -13.95 14.15 0.56
CA TRP A 590 -14.20 15.35 1.35
C TRP A 590 -15.44 15.13 2.21
N GLU A 591 -15.27 15.27 3.52
CA GLU A 591 -16.36 15.29 4.48
C GLU A 591 -16.66 16.72 4.92
N GLU A 592 -17.92 17.01 5.24
CA GLU A 592 -18.38 18.32 5.72
C GLU A 592 -19.02 18.18 7.11
N LYS A 593 -18.69 19.10 8.01
CA LYS A 593 -19.47 19.36 9.22
C LYS A 593 -19.83 20.83 9.31
N GLN A 594 -21.11 21.11 9.53
CA GLN A 594 -21.58 22.43 9.92
C GLN A 594 -21.28 22.66 11.41
N ILE A 595 -20.72 23.82 11.73
CA ILE A 595 -20.46 24.25 13.11
C ILE A 595 -21.00 25.68 13.31
N THR A 596 -21.33 26.01 14.56
CA THR A 596 -21.75 27.35 14.95
C THR A 596 -20.72 27.92 15.92
N ILE A 597 -20.22 29.11 15.61
CA ILE A 597 -19.43 29.92 16.54
C ILE A 597 -20.40 30.84 17.27
N ASP A 598 -20.60 30.58 18.56
CA ASP A 598 -21.50 31.39 19.39
C ASP A 598 -20.97 32.80 19.61
N ARG A 599 -21.87 33.71 19.96
CA ARG A 599 -21.49 35.06 20.41
C ARG A 599 -20.75 34.95 21.74
N SER A 600 -19.61 35.61 21.84
CA SER A 600 -18.90 35.77 23.11
C SER A 600 -19.69 36.68 24.08
N PRO A 601 -19.26 36.79 25.34
CA PRO A 601 -19.71 37.91 26.18
C PRO A 601 -19.39 39.26 25.52
N ILE A 602 -20.26 40.25 25.73
CA ILE A 602 -20.01 41.65 25.35
C ILE A 602 -18.90 42.20 26.25
N HIS A 603 -17.78 42.63 25.66
CA HIS A 603 -16.67 43.22 26.40
C HIS A 603 -15.94 44.26 25.56
N VAL A 604 -15.93 45.50 26.02
CA VAL A 604 -15.28 46.63 25.34
C VAL A 604 -14.43 47.40 26.34
N GLU A 605 -13.18 47.64 25.97
CA GLU A 605 -12.29 48.55 26.69
C GLU A 605 -12.45 49.96 26.15
N VAL A 606 -12.85 50.89 27.01
CA VAL A 606 -13.07 52.30 26.68
C VAL A 606 -12.08 53.20 27.43
N PRO A 607 -11.63 54.32 26.84
CA PRO A 607 -10.80 55.29 27.54
C PRO A 607 -11.53 55.88 28.76
N LEU A 608 -10.90 55.81 29.94
CA LEU A 608 -11.52 56.26 31.20
C LEU A 608 -11.60 57.80 31.34
N GLN A 609 -10.75 58.54 30.64
CA GLN A 609 -10.72 60.00 30.70
C GLN A 609 -10.24 60.58 29.38
N LYS A 610 -10.92 61.63 28.92
CA LYS A 610 -10.50 62.49 27.81
C LYS A 610 -10.39 63.93 28.29
N LEU A 611 -9.29 64.58 27.96
CA LEU A 611 -9.08 65.99 28.27
C LEU A 611 -9.60 66.84 27.11
N PHE A 612 -10.35 67.87 27.47
CA PHE A 612 -10.81 68.90 26.57
C PHE A 612 -10.09 70.20 26.90
N ASP A 613 -9.32 70.72 25.94
CA ASP A 613 -8.60 71.99 26.05
C ASP A 613 -8.75 72.80 24.75
N ILE A 614 -9.11 74.06 24.87
CA ILE A 614 -9.32 74.97 23.74
C ILE A 614 -8.66 76.32 24.04
N ARG A 615 -8.10 76.95 22.99
CA ARG A 615 -7.38 78.23 23.09
C ARG A 615 -8.07 79.36 22.34
N GLU A 616 -9.03 79.02 21.49
CA GLU A 616 -9.80 79.93 20.63
C GLU A 616 -11.25 79.43 20.58
N SER A 617 -12.20 80.34 20.41
CA SER A 617 -13.61 79.99 20.17
C SER A 617 -13.81 79.55 18.72
N GLY A 618 -14.74 78.63 18.48
CA GLY A 618 -15.02 78.04 17.17
C GLY A 618 -14.92 76.52 17.15
N THR A 619 -14.89 75.95 15.95
CA THR A 619 -14.84 74.50 15.72
C THR A 619 -13.49 73.91 16.16
N PHE A 620 -13.52 72.78 16.85
CA PHE A 620 -12.34 72.01 17.22
C PHE A 620 -12.45 70.55 16.76
N TYR A 621 -11.30 69.96 16.46
CA TYR A 621 -11.18 68.59 16.00
C TYR A 621 -9.86 68.02 16.54
N LYS A 622 -9.94 67.18 17.58
CA LYS A 622 -8.78 66.74 18.38
C LYS A 622 -8.31 65.32 18.02
N ILE A 623 -8.24 64.99 16.73
CA ILE A 623 -7.89 63.63 16.30
C ILE A 623 -6.49 63.21 16.74
N GLU A 624 -5.57 64.16 16.90
CA GLU A 624 -4.22 63.96 17.41
C GLU A 624 -4.16 63.48 18.87
N HIS A 625 -5.29 63.54 19.59
CA HIS A 625 -5.48 63.04 20.95
C HIS A 625 -6.46 61.86 20.99
N SER A 626 -6.59 61.14 19.88
CA SER A 626 -7.37 59.92 19.81
C SER A 626 -6.84 58.87 20.80
N GLN A 627 -7.75 58.02 21.29
CA GLN A 627 -7.40 56.91 22.16
C GLN A 627 -8.19 55.67 21.74
N PRO A 628 -7.60 54.47 21.81
CA PRO A 628 -8.22 53.26 21.30
C PRO A 628 -9.47 52.87 22.10
N ILE A 629 -10.45 52.32 21.39
CA ILE A 629 -11.55 51.54 21.93
C ILE A 629 -11.41 50.11 21.38
N ILE A 630 -11.32 49.13 22.27
CA ILE A 630 -11.01 47.74 21.90
C ILE A 630 -12.22 46.88 22.18
N SER A 631 -12.82 46.30 21.13
CA SER A 631 -13.81 45.24 21.27
C SER A 631 -13.11 43.89 21.44
N HIS A 632 -13.43 43.19 22.52
CA HIS A 632 -12.98 41.82 22.78
C HIS A 632 -14.04 40.78 22.40
N SER A 633 -15.15 41.23 21.83
CA SER A 633 -16.21 40.34 21.38
C SER A 633 -16.02 39.89 19.95
N ASN A 634 -16.55 38.72 19.60
CA ASN A 634 -16.41 38.14 18.26
C ASN A 634 -17.56 38.53 17.29
N PHE A 635 -18.36 39.53 17.64
CA PHE A 635 -19.44 40.07 16.81
C PHE A 635 -19.46 41.60 16.92
N PRO A 636 -20.10 42.30 15.96
CA PRO A 636 -20.20 43.75 16.03
C PRO A 636 -21.03 44.23 17.23
N ILE A 637 -20.52 45.24 17.94
CA ILE A 637 -21.18 45.86 19.09
C ILE A 637 -21.66 47.26 18.71
N ASP A 638 -22.90 47.58 19.07
CA ASP A 638 -23.41 48.94 19.05
C ASP A 638 -23.02 49.65 20.35
N PHE A 639 -22.23 50.71 20.22
CA PHE A 639 -21.69 51.54 21.29
C PHE A 639 -22.31 52.93 21.24
N SER A 640 -23.07 53.31 22.27
CA SER A 640 -23.71 54.63 22.36
C SER A 640 -23.54 55.27 23.74
N VAL A 641 -23.80 56.57 23.83
CA VAL A 641 -23.87 57.32 25.08
C VAL A 641 -25.34 57.55 25.40
N THR A 642 -25.80 57.03 26.53
CA THR A 642 -27.20 57.12 26.95
C THR A 642 -27.46 58.19 27.98
N TYR A 643 -26.45 58.55 28.77
CA TYR A 643 -26.60 59.58 29.79
C TYR A 643 -25.32 60.39 29.96
N VAL A 644 -25.47 61.71 30.13
CA VAL A 644 -24.37 62.61 30.48
C VAL A 644 -24.71 63.38 31.75
N ALA A 645 -23.83 63.29 32.73
CA ALA A 645 -23.93 63.99 34.00
C ALA A 645 -22.85 65.07 34.11
N ASN A 646 -23.21 66.23 34.64
CA ASN A 646 -22.26 67.29 34.96
C ASN A 646 -21.84 67.21 36.43
N TYR A 647 -20.55 66.98 36.68
CA TYR A 647 -19.93 66.91 38.01
C TYR A 647 -18.98 68.09 38.28
N SER A 648 -19.00 69.11 37.42
CA SER A 648 -18.18 70.31 37.59
C SER A 648 -18.52 71.02 38.90
N ALA A 649 -17.50 71.38 39.70
CA ALA A 649 -17.70 72.06 40.98
C ALA A 649 -18.35 73.45 40.82
N ASN A 650 -18.04 74.13 39.70
CA ASN A 650 -18.66 75.39 39.27
C ASN A 650 -18.83 75.34 37.75
N PRO A 651 -19.97 74.84 37.22
CA PRO A 651 -20.13 74.66 35.78
C PRO A 651 -20.17 76.02 35.07
N THR A 652 -19.11 76.35 34.33
CA THR A 652 -19.02 77.59 33.54
C THR A 652 -19.37 77.40 32.08
N ILE A 653 -19.55 76.16 31.62
CA ILE A 653 -19.87 75.82 30.23
C ILE A 653 -21.10 74.91 30.21
N ALA A 654 -22.08 75.25 29.38
CA ALA A 654 -23.25 74.40 29.12
C ALA A 654 -23.04 73.50 27.90
N LEU A 655 -23.33 72.21 28.02
CA LEU A 655 -23.41 71.28 26.88
C LEU A 655 -24.72 71.49 26.12
N VAL A 656 -24.64 71.82 24.83
CA VAL A 656 -25.79 72.14 23.98
C VAL A 656 -25.80 71.31 22.69
N ASP A 657 -26.99 71.09 22.13
CA ASP A 657 -27.20 70.43 20.84
C ASP A 657 -27.04 71.39 19.64
N HIS A 658 -27.19 72.70 19.87
CA HIS A 658 -26.93 73.76 18.90
C HIS A 658 -26.46 75.04 19.60
N ILE A 659 -25.60 75.81 18.93
CA ILE A 659 -25.13 77.10 19.44
C ILE A 659 -26.03 78.21 18.88
N THR A 660 -26.62 79.02 19.76
CA THR A 660 -27.39 80.22 19.41
C THR A 660 -26.60 81.48 19.72
N GLU A 661 -26.61 82.45 18.81
CA GLU A 661 -25.88 83.73 18.95
C GLU A 661 -26.45 84.67 20.03
N ALA A 662 -27.52 84.28 20.73
CA ALA A 662 -28.32 85.15 21.58
C ALA A 662 -28.08 85.03 23.10
N ASN A 663 -27.18 84.14 23.55
CA ASN A 663 -26.95 83.86 24.98
C ASN A 663 -25.61 84.40 25.49
N GLU A 664 -25.59 84.92 26.73
CA GLU A 664 -24.39 85.34 27.46
C GLU A 664 -23.62 84.16 28.11
N GLU A 665 -24.11 82.93 27.96
CA GLU A 665 -23.51 81.70 28.54
C GLU A 665 -22.47 81.08 27.59
N ASP A 666 -21.38 80.58 28.16
CA ASP A 666 -20.35 79.86 27.40
C ASP A 666 -20.90 78.46 27.03
N HIS A 667 -21.05 78.16 25.75
CA HIS A 667 -21.65 76.93 25.23
C HIS A 667 -20.61 75.99 24.60
N LEU A 668 -20.82 74.68 24.77
CA LEU A 668 -20.06 73.62 24.12
C LEU A 668 -20.98 72.65 23.39
N LEU A 669 -20.84 72.59 22.07
CA LEU A 669 -21.39 71.53 21.24
C LEU A 669 -20.34 70.42 21.16
N LEU A 670 -20.52 69.31 21.89
CA LEU A 670 -19.54 68.22 21.98
C LEU A 670 -20.00 66.97 21.24
N ASN A 671 -19.11 66.37 20.46
CA ASN A 671 -19.27 65.04 19.88
C ASN A 671 -18.05 64.18 20.22
N ILE A 672 -18.26 62.88 20.33
CA ILE A 672 -17.19 61.89 20.25
C ILE A 672 -17.07 61.52 18.77
N GLY A 673 -15.93 61.84 18.14
CA GLY A 673 -15.58 61.34 16.82
C GLY A 673 -14.80 60.04 16.92
N ALA A 674 -14.90 59.20 15.89
CA ALA A 674 -14.07 58.03 15.71
C ALA A 674 -13.23 58.15 14.42
N THR A 675 -12.07 57.48 14.37
CA THR A 675 -11.10 57.58 13.27
C THR A 675 -11.63 57.08 11.92
N ASP A 676 -12.67 56.27 11.91
CA ASP A 676 -13.38 55.81 10.71
C ASP A 676 -14.49 56.76 10.24
N GLY A 677 -14.66 57.91 10.90
CA GLY A 677 -15.64 58.93 10.58
C GLY A 677 -16.97 58.81 11.32
N GLN A 678 -17.20 57.74 12.08
CA GLN A 678 -18.37 57.63 12.96
C GLN A 678 -18.37 58.72 14.05
N LYS A 679 -19.54 59.03 14.61
CA LYS A 679 -19.66 60.01 15.70
C LYS A 679 -20.82 59.71 16.64
N LEU A 680 -20.67 60.09 17.91
CA LEU A 680 -21.76 60.22 18.89
C LEU A 680 -21.92 61.69 19.26
N GLY A 681 -23.10 62.24 19.00
CA GLY A 681 -23.46 63.59 19.43
C GLY A 681 -24.26 64.37 18.38
N PRO A 682 -24.59 65.63 18.69
CA PRO A 682 -24.09 66.40 19.84
C PRO A 682 -24.59 65.87 21.19
N LEU A 683 -23.72 65.90 22.20
CA LEU A 683 -24.01 65.44 23.57
C LEU A 683 -24.70 66.55 24.38
N VAL A 684 -25.73 66.19 25.15
CA VAL A 684 -26.44 67.10 26.06
C VAL A 684 -26.49 66.54 27.48
N ILE A 685 -26.65 67.38 28.50
CA ILE A 685 -26.84 66.92 29.88
C ILE A 685 -28.17 66.18 30.01
N GLY A 686 -28.16 65.02 30.66
CA GLY A 686 -29.32 64.14 30.83
C GLY A 686 -29.31 62.97 29.85
N GLU A 687 -30.50 62.48 29.51
CA GLU A 687 -30.66 61.36 28.58
C GLU A 687 -30.31 61.75 27.14
N ASN A 688 -29.58 60.88 26.46
CA ASN A 688 -29.16 61.04 25.07
C ASN A 688 -29.72 59.88 24.24
N LYS A 689 -30.30 60.19 23.07
CA LYS A 689 -30.79 59.20 22.10
C LYS A 689 -30.00 59.35 20.81
N LEU A 690 -28.81 58.77 20.79
CA LEU A 690 -27.84 58.90 19.71
C LEU A 690 -27.77 57.60 18.91
N ASP A 691 -27.59 57.73 17.59
CA ASP A 691 -27.24 56.61 16.74
C ASP A 691 -25.94 55.98 17.26
N ALA A 692 -25.94 54.65 17.43
CA ALA A 692 -24.78 53.95 17.97
C ALA A 692 -23.61 53.93 16.97
N MET A 693 -22.39 53.98 17.50
CA MET A 693 -21.19 53.64 16.74
C MET A 693 -21.01 52.12 16.73
N VAL A 694 -20.65 51.58 15.58
CA VAL A 694 -20.45 50.14 15.39
C VAL A 694 -18.99 49.81 15.63
N LEU A 695 -18.72 48.98 16.64
CA LEU A 695 -17.41 48.42 16.93
C LEU A 695 -17.29 47.05 16.26
N GLN A 696 -16.41 46.93 15.26
CA GLN A 696 -16.16 45.65 14.59
C GLN A 696 -15.25 44.74 15.44
N PRO A 697 -15.44 43.41 15.38
CA PRO A 697 -14.58 42.46 16.08
C PRO A 697 -13.22 42.30 15.38
N PHE A 698 -12.18 41.94 16.14
CA PHE A 698 -10.84 41.57 15.65
C PHE A 698 -10.19 42.57 14.68
N LEU A 699 -10.30 43.87 14.98
CA LEU A 699 -9.62 44.90 14.21
C LEU A 699 -8.11 44.85 14.46
N THR A 700 -7.33 44.82 13.37
CA THR A 700 -5.85 44.89 13.43
C THR A 700 -5.38 46.23 13.99
N ASP A 701 -6.07 47.31 13.59
CA ASP A 701 -5.89 48.66 14.11
C ASP A 701 -7.16 49.03 14.88
N PRO A 702 -7.08 49.20 16.21
CA PRO A 702 -8.24 49.57 17.01
C PRO A 702 -8.87 50.87 16.52
N LEU A 703 -10.20 50.96 16.57
CA LEU A 703 -10.88 52.23 16.39
C LEU A 703 -10.43 53.18 17.49
N GLU A 704 -10.18 54.46 17.17
CA GLU A 704 -9.79 55.44 18.17
C GLU A 704 -10.82 56.54 18.30
N LEU A 705 -11.17 56.88 19.54
CA LEU A 705 -12.13 57.92 19.87
C LEU A 705 -11.41 59.24 20.13
N PHE A 706 -11.96 60.36 19.67
CA PHE A 706 -11.46 61.71 19.93
C PHE A 706 -12.62 62.70 20.14
N LEU A 707 -12.32 63.87 20.70
CA LEU A 707 -13.33 64.92 20.89
C LEU A 707 -13.38 65.85 19.67
N LYS A 708 -14.59 66.17 19.22
CA LYS A 708 -14.80 67.20 18.18
C LYS A 708 -16.07 67.99 18.45
N GLY A 709 -16.15 69.22 17.98
CA GLY A 709 -17.28 70.06 18.33
C GLY A 709 -17.05 71.52 18.04
N GLU A 710 -17.82 72.37 18.71
CA GLU A 710 -17.71 73.82 18.63
C GLU A 710 -17.85 74.43 20.02
N PHE A 711 -16.99 75.39 20.35
CA PHE A 711 -17.08 76.17 21.57
C PHE A 711 -17.40 77.62 21.26
N SER A 712 -18.45 78.16 21.89
CA SER A 712 -18.81 79.58 21.82
C SER A 712 -18.80 80.16 23.23
N GLY A 713 -17.78 80.94 23.54
CA GLY A 713 -17.58 81.50 24.89
C GLY A 713 -16.27 82.27 25.04
N SER A 714 -16.00 82.75 26.26
CA SER A 714 -14.86 83.61 26.58
C SER A 714 -13.57 82.83 26.87
N ILE A 715 -12.59 82.89 25.96
CA ILE A 715 -11.26 82.27 26.15
C ILE A 715 -10.38 82.90 27.25
N PHE A 716 -10.84 84.01 27.86
CA PHE A 716 -10.11 84.72 28.92
C PHE A 716 -10.54 84.28 30.33
N LYS A 717 -11.54 83.41 30.45
CA LYS A 717 -11.97 82.80 31.72
C LYS A 717 -11.37 81.41 31.84
N LYS A 718 -10.98 81.03 33.06
CA LYS A 718 -10.62 79.63 33.33
C LYS A 718 -11.91 78.82 33.43
N HIS A 719 -12.08 77.87 32.53
CA HIS A 719 -13.17 76.91 32.58
C HIS A 719 -12.68 75.58 33.15
N GLU A 720 -13.41 75.02 34.11
CA GLU A 720 -13.20 73.66 34.60
C GLU A 720 -14.51 72.91 34.46
N VAL A 721 -14.51 71.87 33.61
CA VAL A 721 -15.67 71.01 33.38
C VAL A 721 -15.32 69.55 33.65
N ASP A 722 -16.26 68.83 34.25
CA ASP A 722 -16.22 67.38 34.46
C ASP A 722 -17.56 66.80 34.01
N PHE A 723 -17.56 66.16 32.83
CA PHE A 723 -18.72 65.47 32.29
C PHE A 723 -18.50 63.97 32.36
N ARG A 724 -19.41 63.25 33.01
CA ARG A 724 -19.40 61.78 33.08
C ARG A 724 -20.41 61.21 32.10
N LEU A 725 -19.92 60.30 31.26
CA LEU A 725 -20.71 59.64 30.24
C LEU A 725 -21.03 58.22 30.70
N THR A 726 -22.29 57.83 30.59
CA THR A 726 -22.73 56.44 30.71
C THR A 726 -22.84 55.86 29.31
N TYR A 727 -22.10 54.77 29.07
CA TYR A 727 -22.13 54.04 27.81
C TYR A 727 -23.13 52.89 27.86
N THR A 728 -23.73 52.59 26.72
CA THR A 728 -24.53 51.39 26.52
C THR A 728 -23.91 50.58 25.39
N LEU A 729 -23.81 49.27 25.64
CA LEU A 729 -23.29 48.27 24.71
C LEU A 729 -24.42 47.28 24.41
N SER A 730 -24.74 47.09 23.13
CA SER A 730 -25.67 46.05 22.68
C SER A 730 -25.07 45.27 21.51
N ALA A 731 -25.52 44.03 21.31
CA ALA A 731 -25.16 43.30 20.11
C ALA A 731 -25.86 43.94 18.91
N LYS A 732 -25.10 44.20 17.83
CA LYS A 732 -25.69 44.78 16.63
C LYS A 732 -26.71 43.82 16.02
N GLY A 733 -27.94 44.29 15.82
CA GLY A 733 -29.05 43.51 15.26
C GLY A 733 -29.97 42.83 16.28
N ASP A 734 -29.71 42.99 17.58
CA ASP A 734 -30.73 42.77 18.59
C ASP A 734 -31.50 44.11 18.75
N GLU A 735 -32.53 44.32 17.93
CA GLU A 735 -33.57 45.30 18.28
C GLU A 735 -34.44 44.64 19.38
N ASP A 736 -34.61 45.33 20.51
CA ASP A 736 -35.58 44.95 21.56
C ASP A 736 -37.02 44.85 21.02
#